data_AF-A0A673AVV0-F1
#
_entry.id   AF-A0A673AVV0-F1
#
_cell.length_a   1.000
_cell.length_b   1.000
_cell.length_c   1.000
_cell.angle_alpha   90.00
_cell.angle_beta   90.00
_cell.angle_gamma   90.00
#
_symmetry.space_group_name_H-M   'P 1'
#
loop_
_entity.id
_entity.type
_entity.pdbx_description
1 polymer ?
#
loop_
_entity_poly.entity_id
_entity_poly.type
_entity_poly.pdbx_seq_one_letter_code
_entity_poly.pdbx_strand_id
1 'polypeptide(L)'
;MAGDDSYLHASSQIFDNMMMDPTWDFTHFPAMPQATTPRTVDGPFLQILEQPKQRGFRFRYGCEGPSHGGLPGASSEKNRKTYPTVKVCNYQGPARVVVQLVTALTSLPQLHAHSLVGKQCDKGICIADLQPKDSTISFPNLGILHVTKKNVAKTLEERMIEAFRMGYNCGVAIHHEIDSLQGEVRVPRELTDHQRNVISTTAALQAKEMDLSVVRLMFTAFLPDSDGGFSRRLEPVVSEPIYDSKAPNASNLKIVRMDRTAGCVTGGEEVYLLCDKVQKDDIQVRFYEEDDAGLTWEALGDFSPTDVHRQFAIVFKTPKYRDQNLQKPTSVFVQLKRKSDNETSEPKPFTYHPQIIDKEEVQRKRQKTLPNFQDFSGHGGGGGLYRGGGGPAAGGGPGSAGGGGGYFQGFTNYNYGAAGGGGGGGAGGFPTGYSAGLGGGGGIKHASQGDTAGDSGDDSDPDDDAGSGVIKRPVAQPEGLNPGETTEDGGVSVEPEAHRDEQLLQVTSQQMEALFQYSVTGDSAYLLAPQRPLMTAQDEDGDTGLHLAVLHNQQAALRSLTQIVSLLPGEEVLNMRNHLYQTPLHLAVITQQREAVEALLLAGADPTLTDRHGNTALHLASQQEGGGMVQFLLKHKELKGLLEQTNTAGLCPIHLAILSNRLSSVRELLECGADVEAQERSCGRTALHLATEADNVSLAGCLLLEGSAKVDCCTFNGSTPLHIAAGRGSAKLTALLMAAGADPHKENFEPLFFREEESCDEEEEDEGYVPGMTPLNMATTSQVLELLNGKEYEPKDPHKAFVPPQGDLSSLDAEVKKALCGALESEGRWESLAHSLGLGILNSAFRLSPSPAKTLLDSYEVSGGTVRDLLAGLRSVGDCKALSVLVEALHQSDAVETQTKNVTAGEALCAQVQDLKVDVRIDSGVCDSGVELSTA
;
A
#
# COMPACT_ATOMS: atom_id res chain seq x y z
N MET A 1 65.80 55.75 55.98
CA MET A 1 66.45 56.69 55.03
C MET A 1 66.18 56.22 53.61
N ALA A 2 65.61 57.01 52.70
CA ALA A 2 65.21 58.41 52.83
C ALA A 2 63.90 58.70 52.06
N GLY A 3 63.03 59.61 52.53
CA GLY A 3 63.04 60.22 53.87
C GLY A 3 62.54 59.25 54.94
N ASP A 4 63.18 59.26 56.12
CA ASP A 4 62.83 58.40 57.25
C ASP A 4 61.37 58.66 57.71
N ASP A 5 60.54 57.72 58.14
CA ASP A 5 60.52 56.25 58.36
C ASP A 5 59.88 56.00 59.74
N SER A 6 58.92 55.07 59.78
CA SER A 6 58.50 54.27 60.95
C SER A 6 57.65 54.88 62.11
N TYR A 7 56.94 53.96 62.79
CA TYR A 7 56.17 54.08 64.07
C TYR A 7 54.81 54.84 64.03
N LEU A 8 53.71 54.43 64.69
CA LEU A 8 53.28 53.26 65.52
C LEU A 8 51.72 53.10 65.36
N HIS A 9 51.09 51.90 65.44
CA HIS A 9 50.40 51.28 66.62
C HIS A 9 49.41 52.20 67.40
N ALA A 10 48.35 51.74 68.10
CA ALA A 10 47.81 50.41 68.45
C ALA A 10 46.37 50.59 69.06
N SER A 11 45.50 49.59 69.30
CA SER A 11 45.35 48.17 68.87
C SER A 11 44.00 47.58 69.38
N SER A 12 43.69 46.33 68.99
CA SER A 12 42.98 45.28 69.77
C SER A 12 41.58 45.51 70.38
N GLN A 13 40.62 44.65 70.00
CA GLN A 13 39.66 44.01 70.93
C GLN A 13 39.16 42.65 70.35
N ILE A 14 38.72 41.74 71.22
CA ILE A 14 38.36 40.34 70.91
C ILE A 14 37.19 39.92 71.83
N PHE A 15 36.08 39.36 71.31
CA PHE A 15 35.51 38.05 71.70
C PHE A 15 34.10 37.74 71.11
N ASP A 16 33.93 36.48 70.73
CA ASP A 16 32.75 35.59 70.68
C ASP A 16 31.50 35.74 69.76
N ASN A 17 31.17 34.54 69.22
CA ASN A 17 29.88 33.91 68.92
C ASN A 17 29.04 34.20 67.64
N MET A 18 29.21 33.25 66.70
CA MET A 18 28.20 32.47 65.95
C MET A 18 27.36 33.08 64.80
N MET A 19 27.47 32.38 63.66
CA MET A 19 26.54 32.26 62.51
C MET A 19 26.15 33.51 61.72
N MET A 20 26.80 33.68 60.56
CA MET A 20 26.20 33.46 59.21
C MET A 20 27.32 33.44 58.14
N ASP A 21 26.96 33.23 56.86
CA ASP A 21 27.77 33.36 55.63
C ASP A 21 28.70 34.62 55.60
N PRO A 22 29.82 34.68 54.82
CA PRO A 22 29.78 34.46 53.36
C PRO A 22 31.07 34.03 52.60
N THR A 23 30.89 33.94 51.27
CA THR A 23 31.80 34.09 50.10
C THR A 23 33.30 34.44 50.23
N TRP A 24 34.07 33.73 49.38
CA TRP A 24 35.25 34.16 48.59
C TRP A 24 36.61 34.52 49.23
N ASP A 25 37.62 33.76 48.78
CA ASP A 25 39.04 34.11 48.55
C ASP A 25 39.93 34.49 49.76
N PHE A 26 41.25 34.26 49.75
CA PHE A 26 42.19 33.99 48.64
C PHE A 26 43.31 32.99 49.02
N THR A 27 44.10 32.58 48.02
CA THR A 27 45.44 31.96 48.07
C THR A 27 45.59 30.50 48.50
N HIS A 28 45.94 29.66 47.52
CA HIS A 28 47.04 28.71 47.66
C HIS A 28 48.04 28.91 46.52
N PHE A 29 49.28 28.46 46.70
CA PHE A 29 50.42 28.81 45.83
C PHE A 29 50.26 28.32 44.38
N PRO A 30 50.77 29.07 43.38
CA PRO A 30 50.83 28.60 42.00
C PRO A 30 51.85 27.45 41.89
N ALA A 31 51.34 26.22 41.71
CA ALA A 31 52.17 25.11 41.27
C ALA A 31 52.76 25.43 39.88
N MET A 32 54.04 25.09 39.66
CA MET A 32 54.70 25.39 38.38
C MET A 32 54.01 24.64 37.22
N PRO A 33 53.80 25.29 36.06
CA PRO A 33 53.25 24.62 34.89
C PRO A 33 54.26 23.58 34.38
N GLN A 34 53.96 22.29 34.58
CA GLN A 34 54.76 21.20 34.04
C GLN A 34 54.62 21.16 32.52
N ALA A 35 55.67 21.60 31.84
CA ALA A 35 55.96 21.37 30.42
C ALA A 35 54.76 21.53 29.46
N THR A 36 54.45 22.78 29.10
CA THR A 36 53.99 23.04 27.74
C THR A 36 55.04 22.49 26.76
N THR A 37 54.71 21.41 26.06
CA THR A 37 55.54 20.90 24.95
C THR A 37 55.73 22.03 23.95
N PRO A 38 56.96 22.48 23.66
CA PRO A 38 57.16 23.65 22.81
C PRO A 38 56.66 23.34 21.40
N ARG A 39 55.76 24.19 20.88
CA ARG A 39 55.41 24.19 19.46
C ARG A 39 56.59 24.72 18.64
N THR A 40 57.59 23.86 18.44
CA THR A 40 58.60 24.04 17.40
C THR A 40 57.92 23.88 16.04
N VAL A 41 58.20 24.81 15.11
CA VAL A 41 57.56 24.84 13.79
C VAL A 41 57.89 23.58 12.97
N ASP A 42 59.04 22.95 13.26
CA ASP A 42 59.53 21.72 12.63
C ASP A 42 59.25 20.44 13.44
N GLY A 43 58.43 20.51 14.50
CA GLY A 43 58.11 19.35 15.35
C GLY A 43 57.31 18.25 14.63
N PRO A 44 57.31 17.00 15.14
CA PRO A 44 56.49 15.92 14.60
C PRO A 44 54.99 16.19 14.85
N PHE A 45 54.17 16.04 13.82
CA PHE A 45 52.72 16.28 13.90
C PHE A 45 51.93 15.25 13.09
N LEU A 46 50.65 15.09 13.43
CA LEU A 46 49.72 14.21 12.72
C LEU A 46 48.90 15.01 11.71
N GLN A 47 48.64 14.45 10.52
CA GLN A 47 47.86 15.08 9.47
C GLN A 47 46.90 14.05 8.84
N ILE A 48 45.62 14.41 8.67
CA ILE A 48 44.70 13.61 7.85
C ILE A 48 45.02 13.88 6.37
N LEU A 49 45.32 12.84 5.60
CA LEU A 49 45.49 12.90 4.14
C LEU A 49 44.16 12.62 3.43
N GLU A 50 43.40 11.64 3.92
CA GLU A 50 42.06 11.35 3.45
C GLU A 50 41.08 11.30 4.62
N GLN A 51 40.10 12.21 4.58
CA GLN A 51 38.97 12.25 5.51
C GLN A 51 38.07 11.02 5.31
N PRO A 52 37.32 10.57 6.34
CA PRO A 52 36.27 9.58 6.16
C PRO A 52 35.13 10.16 5.30
N LYS A 53 34.40 9.28 4.61
CA LYS A 53 33.22 9.69 3.84
C LYS A 53 32.10 10.13 4.81
N GLN A 54 31.76 11.41 4.75
CA GLN A 54 30.81 12.03 5.69
C GLN A 54 29.41 11.39 5.67
N ARG A 55 28.91 10.95 4.50
CA ARG A 55 27.53 10.46 4.32
C ARG A 55 27.45 9.20 3.44
N GLY A 56 26.36 8.46 3.60
CA GLY A 56 26.13 7.19 2.89
C GLY A 56 26.80 5.96 3.51
N PHE A 57 27.51 6.11 4.63
CA PHE A 57 27.91 4.99 5.49
C PHE A 57 26.77 4.62 6.45
N ARG A 58 26.70 3.37 6.91
CA ARG A 58 25.65 2.89 7.84
C ARG A 58 26.26 2.40 9.14
N PHE A 59 25.79 2.92 10.27
CA PHE A 59 26.13 2.35 11.58
C PHE A 59 25.32 1.07 11.83
N ARG A 60 25.89 0.12 12.57
CA ARG A 60 25.37 -1.26 12.67
C ARG A 60 25.12 -1.65 14.12
N TYR A 61 23.95 -2.20 14.43
CA TYR A 61 23.72 -2.80 15.75
C TYR A 61 24.48 -4.12 15.89
N GLY A 62 24.78 -4.56 17.12
CA GLY A 62 25.53 -5.80 17.36
C GLY A 62 24.88 -7.05 16.76
N CYS A 63 23.55 -7.08 16.69
CA CYS A 63 22.77 -8.14 16.03
C CYS A 63 22.83 -8.13 14.48
N GLU A 64 23.45 -7.13 13.84
CA GLU A 64 23.66 -7.12 12.39
C GLU A 64 24.94 -7.84 11.93
N GLY A 65 25.78 -8.27 12.88
CA GLY A 65 27.05 -8.95 12.60
C GLY A 65 28.18 -8.06 12.06
N PRO A 66 29.42 -8.59 11.99
CA PRO A 66 30.62 -7.78 11.73
C PRO A 66 30.98 -7.60 10.25
N SER A 67 30.32 -8.28 9.32
CA SER A 67 30.77 -8.46 7.93
C SER A 67 30.43 -7.30 6.97
N HIS A 68 29.79 -6.24 7.46
CA HIS A 68 29.07 -5.27 6.63
C HIS A 68 29.90 -4.13 5.98
N GLY A 69 31.21 -4.35 5.78
CA GLY A 69 32.11 -3.47 5.04
C GLY A 69 32.72 -2.33 5.86
N GLY A 70 33.93 -1.89 5.47
CA GLY A 70 34.65 -0.79 6.11
C GLY A 70 34.20 0.60 5.65
N LEU A 71 34.36 1.58 6.53
CA LEU A 71 34.17 3.01 6.33
C LEU A 71 35.06 3.51 5.17
N PRO A 72 34.49 3.97 4.04
CA PRO A 72 35.27 4.47 2.93
C PRO A 72 35.84 5.87 3.20
N GLY A 73 36.89 6.22 2.47
CA GLY A 73 37.43 7.58 2.40
C GLY A 73 36.54 8.51 1.58
N ALA A 74 36.72 9.81 1.77
CA ALA A 74 35.93 10.84 1.09
C ALA A 74 36.09 10.80 -0.44
N SER A 75 37.23 10.38 -0.97
CA SER A 75 37.48 10.22 -2.42
C SER A 75 37.08 8.84 -2.98
N SER A 76 36.43 7.99 -2.18
CA SER A 76 36.12 6.62 -2.56
C SER A 76 34.94 6.52 -3.54
N GLU A 77 35.24 5.93 -4.69
CA GLU A 77 34.33 5.64 -5.79
C GLU A 77 33.97 4.14 -5.86
N LYS A 78 33.05 3.77 -6.75
CA LYS A 78 32.66 2.35 -6.96
C LYS A 78 33.84 1.49 -7.45
N ASN A 79 34.65 2.05 -8.35
CA ASN A 79 35.74 1.33 -9.04
C ASN A 79 37.11 1.52 -8.36
N ARG A 80 37.25 2.55 -7.51
CA ARG A 80 38.47 2.85 -6.75
C ARG A 80 38.09 3.10 -5.29
N LYS A 81 38.25 2.05 -4.47
CA LYS A 81 38.02 2.14 -3.02
C LYS A 81 39.20 2.80 -2.34
N THR A 82 38.92 3.83 -1.57
CA THR A 82 39.89 4.59 -0.77
C THR A 82 39.38 4.66 0.68
N TYR A 83 40.21 5.09 1.64
CA TYR A 83 39.99 4.82 3.06
C TYR A 83 40.56 5.94 3.94
N PRO A 84 40.00 6.18 5.15
CA PRO A 84 40.54 7.15 6.09
C PRO A 84 42.04 6.92 6.29
N THR A 85 42.85 7.94 6.01
CA THR A 85 44.32 7.81 5.94
C THR A 85 44.98 9.01 6.60
N VAL A 86 45.93 8.74 7.49
CA VAL A 86 46.69 9.78 8.22
C VAL A 86 48.19 9.61 8.00
N LYS A 87 48.92 10.72 8.14
CA LYS A 87 50.37 10.82 8.00
C LYS A 87 50.99 11.38 9.26
N VAL A 88 52.05 10.75 9.75
CA VAL A 88 52.94 11.37 10.73
C VAL A 88 53.97 12.19 9.96
N CYS A 89 53.85 13.51 10.03
CA CYS A 89 54.77 14.47 9.41
C CYS A 89 55.93 14.77 10.36
N ASN A 90 57.08 15.17 9.77
CA ASN A 90 58.33 15.48 10.47
C ASN A 90 58.83 14.35 11.40
N TYR A 91 58.52 13.09 11.07
CA TYR A 91 59.00 11.90 11.77
C TYR A 91 59.29 10.75 10.80
N GLN A 92 60.33 9.96 11.10
CA GLN A 92 60.64 8.69 10.45
C GLN A 92 61.06 7.69 11.54
N GLY A 93 60.37 6.56 11.61
CA GLY A 93 60.48 5.60 12.71
C GLY A 93 59.12 4.94 12.99
N PRO A 94 59.06 3.90 13.84
CA PRO A 94 57.80 3.27 14.18
C PRO A 94 56.94 4.21 15.04
N ALA A 95 55.62 4.14 14.91
CA ALA A 95 54.69 4.92 15.73
C ALA A 95 53.36 4.17 15.91
N ARG A 96 52.69 4.34 17.06
CA ARG A 96 51.37 3.75 17.31
C ARG A 96 50.29 4.80 17.09
N VAL A 97 49.34 4.53 16.18
CA VAL A 97 48.17 5.40 15.96
C VAL A 97 46.94 4.75 16.58
N VAL A 98 46.29 5.50 17.47
CA VAL A 98 45.05 5.14 18.14
C VAL A 98 43.91 5.96 17.51
N VAL A 99 42.79 5.31 17.21
CA VAL A 99 41.57 5.97 16.70
C VAL A 99 40.42 5.73 17.66
N GLN A 100 39.74 6.80 18.04
CA GLN A 100 38.57 6.81 18.93
C GLN A 100 37.39 7.51 18.24
N LEU A 101 36.18 7.20 18.70
CA LEU A 101 34.96 7.92 18.29
C LEU A 101 34.65 9.03 19.31
N VAL A 102 34.45 10.25 18.81
CA VAL A 102 34.12 11.44 19.60
C VAL A 102 32.87 12.15 19.06
N THR A 103 32.26 12.98 19.91
CA THR A 103 31.10 13.81 19.58
C THR A 103 31.38 14.83 18.47
N ALA A 104 30.35 15.17 17.70
CA ALA A 104 30.47 16.12 16.57
C ALA A 104 29.94 17.53 16.86
N LEU A 105 29.01 17.69 17.81
CA LEU A 105 28.25 18.94 18.02
C LEU A 105 28.66 19.72 19.28
N THR A 106 29.53 19.18 20.12
CA THR A 106 30.01 19.81 21.35
C THR A 106 31.24 20.69 21.08
N SER A 107 31.39 21.79 21.84
CA SER A 107 32.50 22.75 21.70
C SER A 107 33.87 22.18 22.09
N LEU A 108 33.90 21.16 22.94
CA LEU A 108 35.03 20.28 23.17
C LEU A 108 34.64 18.86 22.75
N PRO A 109 35.53 18.07 22.13
CA PRO A 109 35.24 16.66 21.84
C PRO A 109 35.08 15.87 23.14
N GLN A 110 34.02 15.06 23.22
CA GLN A 110 33.71 14.11 24.28
C GLN A 110 33.71 12.70 23.71
N LEU A 111 33.88 11.66 24.55
CA LEU A 111 33.84 10.27 24.05
C LEU A 111 32.44 9.94 23.52
N HIS A 112 32.35 9.36 22.33
CA HIS A 112 31.08 8.85 21.82
C HIS A 112 30.81 7.44 22.34
N ALA A 113 29.54 7.11 22.57
CA ALA A 113 29.14 5.79 23.04
C ALA A 113 29.30 4.68 21.97
N HIS A 114 29.25 5.03 20.68
CA HIS A 114 29.47 4.08 19.59
C HIS A 114 30.92 3.58 19.55
N SER A 115 31.09 2.34 19.09
CA SER A 115 32.39 1.63 19.13
C SER A 115 32.94 1.35 17.73
N LEU A 116 34.25 1.52 17.55
CA LEU A 116 34.94 1.07 16.32
C LEU A 116 35.11 -0.45 16.34
N VAL A 117 34.66 -1.12 15.29
CA VAL A 117 34.83 -2.57 15.11
C VAL A 117 35.64 -2.84 13.84
N GLY A 118 36.43 -3.91 13.83
CA GLY A 118 37.33 -4.19 12.71
C GLY A 118 38.54 -5.03 13.13
N LYS A 119 39.37 -5.43 12.15
CA LYS A 119 40.52 -6.33 12.37
C LYS A 119 41.63 -5.77 13.27
N GLN A 120 41.60 -4.48 13.56
CA GLN A 120 42.58 -3.75 14.38
C GLN A 120 41.90 -3.01 15.56
N CYS A 121 40.66 -3.40 15.91
CA CYS A 121 39.89 -2.75 16.94
C CYS A 121 39.68 -3.66 18.16
N ASP A 122 40.05 -3.18 19.35
CA ASP A 122 39.68 -3.79 20.63
C ASP A 122 38.81 -2.82 21.44
N LYS A 123 37.78 -3.34 22.13
CA LYS A 123 36.82 -2.59 22.97
C LYS A 123 36.27 -1.29 22.36
N GLY A 124 36.20 -1.21 21.04
CA GLY A 124 35.69 -0.03 20.34
C GLY A 124 36.73 1.07 20.05
N ILE A 125 38.03 0.79 20.21
CA ILE A 125 39.16 1.65 19.88
C ILE A 125 39.98 0.94 18.79
N CYS A 126 40.37 1.64 17.72
CA CYS A 126 41.31 1.08 16.74
C CYS A 126 42.75 1.38 17.16
N ILE A 127 43.65 0.41 17.09
CA ILE A 127 45.09 0.58 17.36
C ILE A 127 45.87 -0.04 16.20
N ALA A 128 46.71 0.76 15.54
CA ALA A 128 47.52 0.30 14.42
C ALA A 128 48.95 0.87 14.49
N ASP A 129 49.93 0.00 14.29
CA ASP A 129 51.35 0.33 14.38
C ASP A 129 51.97 0.59 13.01
N LEU A 130 52.45 1.82 12.82
CA LEU A 130 53.20 2.30 11.67
C LEU A 130 54.61 1.68 11.67
N GLN A 131 55.03 1.12 10.53
CA GLN A 131 56.35 0.52 10.38
C GLN A 131 57.44 1.58 10.15
N PRO A 132 58.72 1.34 10.52
CA PRO A 132 59.78 2.35 10.45
C PRO A 132 60.10 2.93 9.06
N LYS A 133 59.57 2.35 7.98
CA LYS A 133 59.76 2.79 6.58
C LYS A 133 58.60 3.65 6.06
N ASP A 134 57.45 3.61 6.73
CA ASP A 134 56.21 4.24 6.28
C ASP A 134 55.95 5.50 7.10
N SER A 135 55.46 6.57 6.46
CA SER A 135 55.00 7.78 7.17
C SER A 135 53.47 7.86 7.22
N THR A 136 52.76 6.95 6.56
CA THR A 136 51.31 6.99 6.31
C THR A 136 50.63 5.69 6.70
N ILE A 137 49.46 5.78 7.32
CA ILE A 137 48.66 4.62 7.73
C ILE A 137 47.19 4.83 7.34
N SER A 138 46.58 3.79 6.77
CA SER A 138 45.20 3.78 6.27
C SER A 138 44.36 2.73 7.00
N PHE A 139 43.07 3.00 7.14
CA PHE A 139 42.18 2.20 8.00
C PHE A 139 41.02 1.53 7.22
N PRO A 140 41.29 0.49 6.41
CA PRO A 140 40.33 -0.03 5.43
C PRO A 140 39.16 -0.86 5.97
N ASN A 141 39.20 -1.25 7.25
CA ASN A 141 38.23 -2.18 7.85
C ASN A 141 37.55 -1.62 9.11
N LEU A 142 37.36 -0.29 9.20
CA LEU A 142 36.62 0.33 10.32
C LEU A 142 35.10 0.23 10.11
N GLY A 143 34.40 -0.48 10.98
CA GLY A 143 32.95 -0.39 11.16
C GLY A 143 32.60 0.48 12.38
N ILE A 144 31.37 1.00 12.41
CA ILE A 144 30.84 1.78 13.54
C ILE A 144 29.65 1.03 14.14
N LEU A 145 29.84 0.53 15.36
CA LEU A 145 28.84 -0.20 16.14
C LEU A 145 27.88 0.80 16.82
N HIS A 146 26.63 0.80 16.37
CA HIS A 146 25.54 1.60 16.94
C HIS A 146 25.10 1.00 18.29
N VAL A 147 25.04 1.84 19.32
CA VAL A 147 24.57 1.45 20.66
C VAL A 147 23.07 1.75 20.78
N THR A 148 22.31 0.88 21.45
CA THR A 148 20.88 1.10 21.66
C THR A 148 20.66 2.25 22.65
N LYS A 149 19.61 3.07 22.47
CA LYS A 149 19.35 4.24 23.33
C LYS A 149 19.24 3.91 24.83
N LYS A 150 18.83 2.68 25.18
CA LYS A 150 18.78 2.17 26.57
C LYS A 150 20.18 2.01 27.20
N ASN A 151 21.20 1.68 26.41
CA ASN A 151 22.52 1.26 26.91
C ASN A 151 23.57 2.37 26.88
N VAL A 152 23.28 3.52 26.26
CA VAL A 152 24.23 4.64 26.02
C VAL A 152 25.00 5.03 27.29
N ALA A 153 24.32 5.24 28.42
CA ALA A 153 24.97 5.66 29.66
C ALA A 153 25.98 4.63 30.19
N LYS A 154 25.60 3.34 30.23
CA LYS A 154 26.47 2.24 30.67
C LYS A 154 27.69 2.09 29.74
N THR A 155 27.47 2.05 28.43
CA THR A 155 28.56 1.90 27.46
C THR A 155 29.49 3.13 27.44
N LEU A 156 28.97 4.32 27.73
CA LEU A 156 29.78 5.53 27.88
C LEU A 156 30.63 5.52 29.17
N GLU A 157 30.06 5.06 30.29
CA GLU A 157 30.82 4.86 31.54
C GLU A 157 31.96 3.85 31.35
N GLU A 158 31.68 2.69 30.77
CA GLU A 158 32.68 1.65 30.45
C GLU A 158 33.80 2.21 29.54
N ARG A 159 33.45 3.04 28.57
CA ARG A 159 34.41 3.72 27.66
C ARG A 159 35.27 4.76 28.37
N MET A 160 34.69 5.58 29.24
CA MET A 160 35.43 6.57 30.05
C MET A 160 36.41 5.87 31.01
N ILE A 161 35.98 4.78 31.64
CA ILE A 161 36.82 3.94 32.52
C ILE A 161 38.00 3.34 31.74
N GLU A 162 37.77 2.74 30.57
CA GLU A 162 38.85 2.14 29.77
C GLU A 162 39.80 3.21 29.20
N ALA A 163 39.28 4.36 28.75
CA ALA A 163 40.09 5.48 28.28
C ALA A 163 41.00 6.03 29.39
N PHE A 164 40.51 6.16 30.63
CA PHE A 164 41.32 6.55 31.78
C PHE A 164 42.36 5.47 32.13
N ARG A 165 41.96 4.19 32.15
CA ARG A 165 42.85 3.06 32.47
C ARG A 165 44.02 2.95 31.48
N MET A 166 43.75 3.13 30.18
CA MET A 166 44.76 3.08 29.12
C MET A 166 45.54 4.39 28.92
N GLY A 167 45.16 5.49 29.57
CA GLY A 167 45.75 6.82 29.32
C GLY A 167 45.38 7.42 27.96
N TYR A 168 44.29 6.94 27.33
CA TYR A 168 43.75 7.41 26.06
C TYR A 168 42.61 8.44 26.26
N ASN A 169 42.63 9.18 27.36
CA ASN A 169 41.75 10.34 27.61
C ASN A 169 42.37 11.68 27.17
N CYS A 170 43.51 11.67 26.49
CA CYS A 170 44.19 12.90 26.04
C CYS A 170 43.44 13.57 24.88
N GLY A 171 43.04 14.83 25.08
CA GLY A 171 42.32 15.63 24.07
C GLY A 171 40.82 15.37 24.00
N VAL A 172 40.24 14.64 24.97
CA VAL A 172 38.80 14.42 25.09
C VAL A 172 38.35 14.86 26.48
N ALA A 173 37.29 15.65 26.58
CA ALA A 173 36.78 16.13 27.86
C ALA A 173 35.95 15.04 28.54
N ILE A 174 36.40 14.55 29.70
CA ILE A 174 35.61 13.68 30.58
C ILE A 174 35.07 14.54 31.72
N HIS A 175 35.91 14.84 32.71
CA HIS A 175 35.59 15.70 33.85
C HIS A 175 36.84 16.39 34.35
N HIS A 176 36.76 17.67 34.73
CA HIS A 176 37.92 18.49 35.06
C HIS A 176 38.90 17.87 36.07
N GLU A 177 38.40 17.16 37.09
CA GLU A 177 39.22 16.43 38.07
C GLU A 177 39.98 15.24 37.45
N ILE A 178 39.33 14.49 36.55
CA ILE A 178 39.88 13.33 35.83
C ILE A 178 40.89 13.80 34.76
N ASP A 179 40.54 14.87 34.05
CA ASP A 179 41.31 15.44 32.94
C ASP A 179 42.56 16.18 33.44
N SER A 180 42.62 16.54 34.72
CA SER A 180 43.81 17.11 35.37
C SER A 180 44.98 16.11 35.50
N LEU A 181 44.70 14.80 35.48
CA LEU A 181 45.67 13.74 35.76
C LEU A 181 46.42 13.26 34.50
N GLN A 182 46.83 14.15 33.59
CA GLN A 182 47.47 13.79 32.30
C GLN A 182 48.96 13.39 32.40
N GLY A 183 49.30 12.49 33.33
CA GLY A 183 50.61 11.83 33.44
C GLY A 183 50.84 10.64 32.48
N GLU A 184 52.06 10.11 32.47
CA GLU A 184 52.60 9.18 31.45
C GLU A 184 51.82 7.87 31.22
N VAL A 185 51.88 7.37 29.98
CA VAL A 185 51.08 6.25 29.42
C VAL A 185 51.59 4.85 29.85
N ARG A 186 52.48 4.74 30.83
CA ARG A 186 53.28 3.52 31.08
C ARG A 186 52.64 2.46 32.00
N VAL A 187 51.58 2.77 32.73
CA VAL A 187 50.96 1.85 33.71
C VAL A 187 49.42 1.91 33.60
N PRO A 188 48.71 0.76 33.51
CA PRO A 188 47.26 0.73 33.60
C PRO A 188 46.79 1.31 34.94
N ARG A 189 45.97 2.36 34.88
CA ARG A 189 45.56 3.08 36.10
C ARG A 189 44.42 2.36 36.80
N GLU A 190 44.59 2.09 38.09
CA GLU A 190 43.49 1.72 38.98
C GLU A 190 42.65 2.97 39.29
N LEU A 191 41.33 2.82 39.29
CA LEU A 191 40.40 3.91 39.62
C LEU A 191 39.96 3.77 41.08
N THR A 192 40.01 4.89 41.82
CA THR A 192 39.33 4.98 43.12
C THR A 192 37.80 5.01 42.93
N ASP A 193 37.05 4.56 43.94
CA ASP A 193 35.57 4.55 43.88
C ASP A 193 34.97 5.95 43.70
N HIS A 194 35.65 6.98 44.21
CA HIS A 194 35.28 8.38 43.97
C HIS A 194 35.41 8.76 42.49
N GLN A 195 36.54 8.44 41.84
CA GLN A 195 36.72 8.68 40.40
C GLN A 195 35.73 7.88 39.54
N ARG A 196 35.41 6.64 39.94
CA ARG A 196 34.37 5.84 39.29
C ARG A 196 33.00 6.51 39.37
N ASN A 197 32.61 7.02 40.55
CA ASN A 197 31.33 7.69 40.75
C ASN A 197 31.24 9.03 39.96
N VAL A 198 32.33 9.81 39.94
CA VAL A 198 32.45 11.01 39.10
C VAL A 198 32.28 10.68 37.62
N ILE A 199 32.91 9.60 37.13
CA ILE A 199 32.78 9.13 35.74
C ILE A 199 31.35 8.65 35.45
N SER A 200 30.74 7.83 36.31
CA SER A 200 29.36 7.35 36.14
C SER A 200 28.34 8.51 36.10
N THR A 201 28.47 9.47 37.02
CA THR A 201 27.64 10.69 37.05
C THR A 201 27.82 11.52 35.76
N THR A 202 29.06 11.67 35.31
CA THR A 202 29.40 12.40 34.07
C THR A 202 28.82 11.70 32.83
N ALA A 203 28.96 10.37 32.74
CA ALA A 203 28.40 9.56 31.66
C ALA A 203 26.86 9.65 31.63
N ALA A 204 26.21 9.60 32.79
CA ALA A 204 24.75 9.75 32.91
C ALA A 204 24.22 11.15 32.55
N LEU A 205 25.08 12.17 32.56
CA LEU A 205 24.77 13.52 32.03
C LEU A 205 25.01 13.57 30.52
N GLN A 206 26.22 13.27 30.04
CA GLN A 206 26.58 13.33 28.62
C GLN A 206 25.69 12.41 27.75
N ALA A 207 25.26 11.25 28.27
CA ALA A 207 24.36 10.33 27.57
C ALA A 207 22.94 10.89 27.29
N LYS A 208 22.53 12.00 27.92
CA LYS A 208 21.24 12.67 27.65
C LYS A 208 21.30 13.59 26.42
N GLU A 209 22.46 14.18 26.16
CA GLU A 209 22.71 15.15 25.08
C GLU A 209 23.42 14.50 23.87
N MET A 210 23.83 13.24 24.00
CA MET A 210 24.50 12.44 22.97
C MET A 210 23.63 12.21 21.72
N ASP A 211 24.03 12.81 20.60
CA ASP A 211 23.45 12.49 19.28
C ASP A 211 24.05 11.19 18.73
N LEU A 212 23.22 10.17 18.58
CA LEU A 212 23.63 8.87 18.04
C LEU A 212 23.70 8.86 16.49
N SER A 213 23.18 9.89 15.82
CA SER A 213 23.16 9.97 14.34
C SER A 213 24.47 10.45 13.71
N VAL A 214 25.39 11.02 14.50
CA VAL A 214 26.64 11.62 14.01
C VAL A 214 27.82 11.38 14.95
N VAL A 215 28.99 11.10 14.38
CA VAL A 215 30.25 10.87 15.10
C VAL A 215 31.43 11.51 14.38
N ARG A 216 32.57 11.67 15.06
CA ARG A 216 33.87 11.99 14.43
C ARG A 216 34.92 10.96 14.85
N LEU A 217 35.92 10.74 14.01
CA LEU A 217 37.14 10.01 14.36
C LEU A 217 38.14 10.98 14.98
N MET A 218 38.66 10.68 16.17
CA MET A 218 39.85 11.32 16.69
C MET A 218 41.05 10.38 16.50
N PHE A 219 42.11 10.88 15.87
CA PHE A 219 43.37 10.17 15.67
C PHE A 219 44.43 10.74 16.63
N THR A 220 45.07 9.86 17.39
CA THR A 220 46.17 10.20 18.31
C THR A 220 47.38 9.35 17.99
N ALA A 221 48.53 9.97 17.75
CA ALA A 221 49.78 9.26 17.49
C ALA A 221 50.69 9.27 18.73
N PHE A 222 51.31 8.13 19.02
CA PHE A 222 52.28 7.92 20.10
C PHE A 222 53.60 7.46 19.50
N LEU A 223 54.67 8.21 19.75
CA LEU A 223 56.02 7.88 19.33
C LEU A 223 56.73 7.02 20.38
N PRO A 224 57.65 6.12 19.97
CA PRO A 224 58.44 5.30 20.88
C PRO A 224 59.35 6.18 21.74
N ASP A 225 59.60 5.71 22.95
CA ASP A 225 60.46 6.32 23.94
C ASP A 225 61.79 5.54 24.07
N SER A 226 62.66 5.97 24.98
CA SER A 226 63.99 5.39 25.21
C SER A 226 63.98 3.89 25.51
N ASP A 227 62.89 3.38 26.10
CA ASP A 227 62.68 1.97 26.43
C ASP A 227 61.85 1.20 25.36
N GLY A 228 61.66 1.79 24.17
CA GLY A 228 60.89 1.21 23.06
C GLY A 228 59.37 1.26 23.18
N GLY A 229 58.82 1.57 24.37
CA GLY A 229 57.38 1.75 24.58
C GLY A 229 56.84 3.05 23.95
N PHE A 230 55.62 3.01 23.43
CA PHE A 230 54.95 4.16 22.79
C PHE A 230 54.30 5.11 23.83
N SER A 231 55.08 5.99 24.46
CA SER A 231 54.60 6.95 25.48
C SER A 231 54.45 8.39 24.98
N ARG A 232 55.21 8.81 23.94
CA ARG A 232 55.35 10.21 23.55
C ARG A 232 54.22 10.65 22.61
N ARG A 233 53.12 11.15 23.16
CA ARG A 233 51.94 11.60 22.39
C ARG A 233 52.21 12.84 21.51
N LEU A 234 51.57 12.90 20.36
CA LEU A 234 51.42 14.12 19.54
C LEU A 234 50.10 14.84 19.87
N GLU A 235 49.87 16.01 19.25
CA GLU A 235 48.58 16.72 19.33
C GLU A 235 47.52 15.94 18.51
N PRO A 236 46.35 15.58 19.08
CA PRO A 236 45.36 14.74 18.41
C PRO A 236 44.60 15.52 17.33
N VAL A 237 44.18 14.82 16.27
CA VAL A 237 43.48 15.41 15.12
C VAL A 237 42.13 14.76 14.94
N VAL A 238 41.08 15.59 14.82
CA VAL A 238 39.69 15.13 14.66
C VAL A 238 39.28 15.22 13.19
N SER A 239 38.52 14.23 12.71
CA SER A 239 37.98 14.18 11.36
C SER A 239 36.76 15.08 11.14
N GLU A 240 36.38 15.20 9.87
CA GLU A 240 35.03 15.61 9.48
C GLU A 240 33.95 14.70 10.11
N PRO A 241 32.72 15.21 10.33
CA PRO A 241 31.62 14.43 10.88
C PRO A 241 31.14 13.34 9.91
N ILE A 242 30.90 12.15 10.45
CA ILE A 242 30.32 11.00 9.78
C ILE A 242 28.89 10.86 10.28
N TYR A 243 27.92 10.88 9.38
CA TYR A 243 26.51 10.72 9.68
C TYR A 243 26.00 9.33 9.28
N ASP A 244 25.10 8.75 10.09
CA ASP A 244 24.46 7.47 9.76
C ASP A 244 23.41 7.64 8.66
N SER A 245 23.61 6.95 7.54
CA SER A 245 22.63 6.89 6.44
C SER A 245 21.29 6.24 6.81
N LYS A 246 21.17 5.60 7.98
CA LYS A 246 19.86 5.17 8.54
C LYS A 246 19.17 6.24 9.40
N ALA A 247 19.87 7.31 9.80
CA ALA A 247 19.26 8.40 10.55
C ALA A 247 18.33 9.24 9.63
N PRO A 248 17.08 9.55 10.02
CA PRO A 248 16.13 10.24 9.14
C PRO A 248 16.54 11.65 8.72
N ASN A 249 17.46 12.29 9.43
CA ASN A 249 18.03 13.62 9.20
C ASN A 249 19.30 13.59 8.33
N ALA A 250 19.88 12.41 8.09
CA ALA A 250 21.10 12.24 7.29
C ALA A 250 21.03 11.07 6.30
N SER A 251 19.80 10.67 5.93
CA SER A 251 19.55 9.76 4.81
C SER A 251 20.12 10.36 3.52
N ASN A 252 20.74 9.54 2.69
CA ASN A 252 21.17 9.98 1.36
C ASN A 252 19.92 10.29 0.52
N LEU A 253 19.85 11.47 -0.08
CA LEU A 253 18.71 11.88 -0.91
C LEU A 253 18.82 11.25 -2.29
N LYS A 254 17.74 10.61 -2.76
CA LYS A 254 17.71 9.98 -4.08
C LYS A 254 16.32 10.00 -4.70
N ILE A 255 16.24 10.45 -5.95
CA ILE A 255 15.06 10.26 -6.79
C ILE A 255 15.12 8.85 -7.38
N VAL A 256 14.22 7.96 -6.94
CA VAL A 256 14.12 6.59 -7.46
C VAL A 256 13.47 6.62 -8.85
N ARG A 257 12.26 7.18 -8.95
CA ARG A 257 11.47 7.28 -10.20
C ARG A 257 10.61 8.54 -10.18
N MET A 258 10.27 9.06 -11.36
CA MET A 258 9.20 10.05 -11.57
C MET A 258 8.21 9.44 -12.57
N ASP A 259 6.94 9.79 -12.47
CA ASP A 259 5.92 9.43 -13.48
C ASP A 259 6.06 10.26 -14.76
N ARG A 260 6.34 11.56 -14.61
CA ARG A 260 6.56 12.54 -15.68
C ARG A 260 7.99 13.05 -15.64
N THR A 261 8.68 12.97 -16.79
CA THR A 261 10.00 13.59 -17.01
C THR A 261 9.95 14.72 -18.04
N ALA A 262 8.74 15.23 -18.33
CA ALA A 262 8.50 16.38 -19.18
C ALA A 262 7.18 17.07 -18.79
N GLY A 263 7.01 18.33 -19.16
CA GLY A 263 5.81 19.11 -18.85
C GLY A 263 5.79 20.51 -19.48
N CYS A 264 4.65 21.21 -19.40
CA CYS A 264 4.47 22.51 -20.04
C CYS A 264 5.23 23.64 -19.32
N VAL A 265 5.83 24.56 -20.09
CA VAL A 265 6.50 25.79 -19.59
C VAL A 265 5.65 26.66 -18.66
N THR A 266 4.32 26.56 -18.73
CA THR A 266 3.39 27.27 -17.85
C THR A 266 3.42 26.80 -16.39
N GLY A 267 3.98 25.61 -16.13
CA GLY A 267 3.96 24.94 -14.84
C GLY A 267 2.54 24.53 -14.38
N GLY A 268 2.45 24.02 -13.16
CA GLY A 268 1.19 23.66 -12.49
C GLY A 268 0.73 22.21 -12.68
N GLU A 269 1.50 21.39 -13.39
CA GLU A 269 1.19 19.97 -13.64
C GLU A 269 1.61 19.11 -12.45
N GLU A 270 0.75 18.16 -12.05
CA GLU A 270 1.02 17.25 -10.94
C GLU A 270 1.95 16.10 -11.36
N VAL A 271 3.00 15.89 -10.54
CA VAL A 271 4.08 14.92 -10.75
C VAL A 271 4.24 14.06 -9.49
N TYR A 272 4.31 12.76 -9.67
CA TYR A 272 4.51 11.75 -8.65
C TYR A 272 5.97 11.29 -8.63
N LEU A 273 6.73 11.75 -7.63
CA LEU A 273 8.15 11.44 -7.45
C LEU A 273 8.34 10.42 -6.33
N LEU A 274 8.87 9.25 -6.69
CA LEU A 274 9.29 8.20 -5.75
C LEU A 274 10.75 8.43 -5.34
N CYS A 275 11.03 8.34 -4.05
CA CYS A 275 12.31 8.69 -3.46
C CYS A 275 12.73 7.77 -2.31
N ASP A 276 14.04 7.77 -2.00
CA ASP A 276 14.54 7.22 -0.74
C ASP A 276 14.06 8.09 0.45
N LYS A 277 14.18 7.58 1.68
CA LYS A 277 13.47 8.11 2.87
C LYS A 277 13.73 9.60 3.15
N VAL A 278 12.68 10.43 3.04
CA VAL A 278 12.69 11.88 3.31
C VAL A 278 11.85 12.30 4.53
N GLN A 279 12.13 13.49 5.09
CA GLN A 279 11.27 14.13 6.09
C GLN A 279 10.34 15.15 5.42
N LYS A 280 9.03 15.05 5.67
CA LYS A 280 8.01 15.88 5.01
C LYS A 280 8.20 17.39 5.20
N ASP A 281 8.68 17.80 6.37
CA ASP A 281 8.81 19.22 6.75
C ASP A 281 10.15 19.81 6.28
N ASP A 282 11.15 18.96 6.01
CA ASP A 282 12.54 19.30 5.71
C ASP A 282 12.97 18.90 4.27
N ILE A 283 12.03 18.83 3.34
CA ILE A 283 12.30 18.46 1.93
C ILE A 283 11.78 19.50 0.94
N GLN A 284 12.49 19.67 -0.17
CA GLN A 284 12.14 20.46 -1.34
C GLN A 284 12.48 19.69 -2.62
N VAL A 285 11.77 19.98 -3.71
CA VAL A 285 12.12 19.54 -5.07
C VAL A 285 12.63 20.79 -5.81
N ARG A 286 13.90 20.79 -6.20
CA ARG A 286 14.55 21.91 -6.91
C ARG A 286 14.68 21.59 -8.39
N PHE A 287 14.11 22.44 -9.22
CA PHE A 287 14.32 22.50 -10.66
C PHE A 287 15.41 23.54 -10.94
N TYR A 288 16.36 23.26 -11.82
CA TYR A 288 17.43 24.19 -12.15
C TYR A 288 18.06 23.96 -13.53
N GLU A 289 18.70 25.00 -14.05
CA GLU A 289 19.44 25.00 -15.32
C GLU A 289 20.85 25.56 -15.07
N GLU A 290 21.86 24.90 -15.63
CA GLU A 290 23.27 25.27 -15.51
C GLU A 290 23.90 25.32 -16.92
N ASP A 291 24.52 26.44 -17.25
CA ASP A 291 25.28 26.70 -18.48
C ASP A 291 26.79 26.79 -18.16
N ASP A 292 27.65 26.97 -19.16
CA ASP A 292 29.12 27.12 -18.99
C ASP A 292 29.55 28.27 -18.06
N ALA A 293 28.64 29.19 -17.73
CA ALA A 293 28.86 30.30 -16.79
C ALA A 293 28.34 30.01 -15.35
N GLY A 294 27.73 28.86 -15.11
CA GLY A 294 27.12 28.45 -13.84
C GLY A 294 25.59 28.38 -13.89
N LEU A 295 24.96 28.48 -12.71
CA LEU A 295 23.51 28.38 -12.51
C LEU A 295 22.76 29.57 -13.18
N THR A 296 21.94 29.29 -14.19
CA THR A 296 21.20 30.33 -14.96
C THR A 296 19.69 30.36 -14.69
N TRP A 297 19.14 29.32 -14.04
CA TRP A 297 17.79 29.34 -13.50
C TRP A 297 17.65 28.37 -12.31
N GLU A 298 16.85 28.72 -11.31
CA GLU A 298 16.31 27.77 -10.34
C GLU A 298 14.86 28.10 -9.96
N ALA A 299 14.10 27.06 -9.61
CA ALA A 299 12.76 27.15 -9.06
C ALA A 299 12.47 25.94 -8.16
N LEU A 300 11.43 26.03 -7.33
CA LEU A 300 10.98 24.94 -6.46
C LEU A 300 9.64 24.38 -6.94
N GLY A 301 9.49 23.06 -6.91
CA GLY A 301 8.19 22.41 -7.08
C GLY A 301 7.25 22.75 -5.91
N ASP A 302 5.98 22.99 -6.22
CA ASP A 302 4.98 23.44 -5.25
C ASP A 302 4.25 22.23 -4.62
N PHE A 303 4.38 22.07 -3.30
CA PHE A 303 3.73 21.03 -2.51
C PHE A 303 3.72 21.37 -1.01
N SER A 304 2.77 20.78 -0.29
CA SER A 304 2.65 20.86 1.16
C SER A 304 3.22 19.60 1.86
N PRO A 305 3.57 19.66 3.16
CA PRO A 305 4.02 18.49 3.92
C PRO A 305 2.98 17.34 4.02
N THR A 306 1.73 17.59 3.65
CA THR A 306 0.68 16.57 3.46
C THR A 306 0.93 15.65 2.27
N ASP A 307 1.62 16.16 1.26
CA ASP A 307 1.70 15.56 -0.08
C ASP A 307 2.94 14.63 -0.20
N VAL A 308 3.75 14.60 0.87
CA VAL A 308 4.87 13.68 1.09
C VAL A 308 4.35 12.36 1.67
N HIS A 309 3.86 11.49 0.80
CA HIS A 309 3.26 10.21 1.18
C HIS A 309 4.28 9.27 1.85
N ARG A 310 4.04 8.95 3.13
CA ARG A 310 4.74 7.95 3.94
C ARG A 310 6.29 8.00 3.91
N GLN A 311 6.88 9.18 3.69
CA GLN A 311 8.34 9.40 3.58
C GLN A 311 9.03 8.84 2.33
N PHE A 312 8.31 8.27 1.35
CA PHE A 312 8.90 7.61 0.17
C PHE A 312 8.34 8.10 -1.18
N ALA A 313 7.31 8.94 -1.17
CA ALA A 313 6.85 9.64 -2.37
C ALA A 313 6.52 11.09 -2.06
N ILE A 314 6.62 11.95 -3.07
CA ILE A 314 6.21 13.35 -3.05
C ILE A 314 5.33 13.58 -4.26
N VAL A 315 4.09 14.04 -4.04
CA VAL A 315 3.26 14.62 -5.10
C VAL A 315 3.51 16.12 -5.08
N PHE A 316 3.85 16.72 -6.22
CA PHE A 316 4.12 18.15 -6.32
C PHE A 316 3.71 18.72 -7.69
N LYS A 317 3.60 20.04 -7.78
CA LYS A 317 3.28 20.76 -9.03
C LYS A 317 4.52 21.38 -9.64
N THR A 318 4.69 21.21 -10.95
CA THR A 318 5.84 21.75 -11.69
C THR A 318 5.92 23.28 -11.55
N PRO A 319 7.11 23.86 -11.31
CA PRO A 319 7.27 25.30 -11.36
C PRO A 319 7.07 25.82 -12.78
N LYS A 320 6.86 27.14 -12.91
CA LYS A 320 6.83 27.81 -14.22
C LYS A 320 8.27 27.98 -14.71
N TYR A 321 8.54 27.63 -15.96
CA TYR A 321 9.85 27.90 -16.56
C TYR A 321 10.02 29.42 -16.78
N ARG A 322 11.28 29.91 -16.81
CA ARG A 322 11.55 31.36 -16.95
C ARG A 322 10.94 31.96 -18.22
N ASP A 323 11.03 31.24 -19.34
CA ASP A 323 10.60 31.69 -20.66
C ASP A 323 9.34 30.96 -21.11
N GLN A 324 8.17 31.52 -20.80
CA GLN A 324 6.87 30.93 -21.19
C GLN A 324 6.61 30.95 -22.70
N ASN A 325 7.33 31.78 -23.47
CA ASN A 325 7.24 31.88 -24.93
C ASN A 325 8.26 30.98 -25.67
N LEU A 326 8.55 29.81 -25.09
CA LEU A 326 9.52 28.86 -25.61
C LEU A 326 9.15 28.38 -27.04
N GLN A 327 10.16 28.10 -27.87
CA GLN A 327 9.99 27.69 -29.28
C GLN A 327 10.51 26.27 -29.59
N LYS A 328 11.33 25.70 -28.71
CA LYS A 328 11.87 24.35 -28.76
C LYS A 328 11.85 23.78 -27.34
N PRO A 329 11.72 22.46 -27.12
CA PRO A 329 11.80 21.90 -25.79
C PRO A 329 13.19 22.13 -25.16
N THR A 330 13.23 22.51 -23.89
CA THR A 330 14.46 22.74 -23.12
C THR A 330 14.56 21.72 -21.99
N SER A 331 15.74 21.13 -21.78
CA SER A 331 15.99 20.17 -20.70
C SER A 331 16.62 20.88 -19.50
N VAL A 332 15.99 20.74 -18.34
CA VAL A 332 16.49 21.22 -17.03
C VAL A 332 16.78 20.02 -16.12
N PHE A 333 17.38 20.27 -14.97
CA PHE A 333 17.62 19.24 -13.95
C PHE A 333 16.66 19.37 -12.77
N VAL A 334 16.30 18.22 -12.19
CA VAL A 334 15.45 18.09 -11.00
C VAL A 334 16.22 17.30 -9.95
N GLN A 335 16.33 17.85 -8.74
CA GLN A 335 16.94 17.19 -7.60
C GLN A 335 16.12 17.39 -6.33
N LEU A 336 16.19 16.44 -5.41
CA LEU A 336 15.72 16.65 -4.04
C LEU A 336 16.73 17.52 -3.29
N LYS A 337 16.25 18.37 -2.39
CA LYS A 337 17.08 19.20 -1.51
C LYS A 337 16.51 19.22 -0.08
N ARG A 338 17.33 18.92 0.93
CA ARG A 338 16.96 19.08 2.35
C ARG A 338 17.09 20.56 2.75
N LYS A 339 16.18 21.08 3.59
CA LYS A 339 16.17 22.52 3.95
C LYS A 339 17.21 22.85 5.03
N SER A 340 17.41 21.94 5.98
CA SER A 340 18.27 22.12 7.15
C SER A 340 19.76 22.18 6.85
N ASP A 341 20.28 21.24 6.03
CA ASP A 341 21.71 21.12 5.70
C ASP A 341 22.05 21.43 4.24
N ASN A 342 21.05 21.74 3.41
CA ASN A 342 21.17 21.95 1.97
C ASN A 342 21.71 20.74 1.16
N GLU A 343 21.74 19.52 1.73
CA GLU A 343 22.12 18.31 0.96
C GLU A 343 21.18 18.11 -0.23
N THR A 344 21.73 17.62 -1.35
CA THR A 344 21.03 17.41 -2.63
C THR A 344 21.18 15.99 -3.14
N SER A 345 20.16 15.48 -3.85
CA SER A 345 20.28 14.18 -4.55
C SER A 345 21.14 14.27 -5.80
N GLU A 346 21.49 13.11 -6.37
CA GLU A 346 21.84 13.01 -7.80
C GLU A 346 20.71 13.68 -8.63
N PRO A 347 21.02 14.54 -9.62
CA PRO A 347 20.01 15.20 -10.44
C PRO A 347 19.46 14.28 -11.54
N LYS A 348 18.22 14.53 -11.96
CA LYS A 348 17.59 13.88 -13.12
C LYS A 348 17.13 14.91 -14.16
N PRO A 349 17.23 14.60 -15.47
CA PRO A 349 16.72 15.49 -16.50
C PRO A 349 15.18 15.55 -16.49
N PHE A 350 14.65 16.73 -16.80
CA PHE A 350 13.23 17.00 -17.01
C PHE A 350 13.07 17.99 -18.17
N THR A 351 12.17 17.72 -19.12
CA THR A 351 12.06 18.52 -20.35
C THR A 351 10.83 19.42 -20.34
N TYR A 352 11.04 20.74 -20.32
CA TYR A 352 9.97 21.70 -20.53
C TYR A 352 9.63 21.82 -22.01
N HIS A 353 8.35 21.64 -22.36
CA HIS A 353 7.84 21.79 -23.72
C HIS A 353 7.04 23.11 -23.90
N PRO A 354 7.06 23.71 -25.10
CA PRO A 354 6.32 24.95 -25.37
C PRO A 354 4.80 24.77 -25.20
N GLN A 355 4.11 25.87 -24.92
CA GLN A 355 2.66 25.88 -24.80
C GLN A 355 2.00 25.83 -26.20
N ILE A 356 1.36 24.70 -26.53
CA ILE A 356 0.58 24.57 -27.77
C ILE A 356 -0.74 25.33 -27.60
N ILE A 357 -0.73 26.62 -27.93
CA ILE A 357 -1.94 27.45 -27.95
C ILE A 357 -2.68 27.19 -29.26
N ASP A 358 -3.52 26.15 -29.30
CA ASP A 358 -4.46 25.93 -30.38
C ASP A 358 -5.50 27.07 -30.41
N LYS A 359 -5.31 28.00 -31.34
CA LYS A 359 -6.20 29.13 -31.59
C LYS A 359 -7.38 28.76 -32.49
N GLU A 360 -7.33 27.61 -33.15
CA GLU A 360 -8.28 27.18 -34.16
C GLU A 360 -9.46 26.46 -33.50
N GLU A 361 -9.23 25.55 -32.53
CA GLU A 361 -10.33 24.91 -31.80
C GLU A 361 -11.12 25.93 -30.95
N VAL A 362 -10.43 26.93 -30.37
CA VAL A 362 -11.07 28.04 -29.62
C VAL A 362 -11.93 28.92 -30.54
N GLN A 363 -11.50 29.14 -31.79
CA GLN A 363 -12.32 29.83 -32.79
C GLN A 363 -13.51 28.96 -33.23
N ARG A 364 -13.30 27.66 -33.43
CA ARG A 364 -14.36 26.69 -33.79
C ARG A 364 -15.45 26.59 -32.71
N LYS A 365 -15.06 26.67 -31.43
CA LYS A 365 -15.99 26.76 -30.28
C LYS A 365 -16.74 28.11 -30.23
N ARG A 366 -16.14 29.21 -30.70
CA ARG A 366 -16.80 30.54 -30.82
C ARG A 366 -17.67 30.70 -32.07
N GLN A 367 -17.49 29.89 -33.11
CA GLN A 367 -18.23 29.97 -34.37
C GLN A 367 -19.50 29.11 -34.44
N LYS A 368 -19.83 28.31 -33.42
CA LYS A 368 -21.13 27.62 -33.33
C LYS A 368 -22.25 28.62 -33.00
N THR A 369 -22.79 29.27 -34.02
CA THR A 369 -24.07 29.98 -33.94
C THR A 369 -25.21 29.00 -33.65
N LEU A 370 -26.11 29.37 -32.75
CA LEU A 370 -27.31 28.58 -32.42
C LEU A 370 -28.26 28.45 -33.63
N PRO A 371 -29.01 27.34 -33.77
CA PRO A 371 -29.98 27.18 -34.84
C PRO A 371 -31.15 28.16 -34.67
N ASN A 372 -31.59 28.73 -35.79
CA ASN A 372 -32.55 29.83 -35.82
C ASN A 372 -34.00 29.32 -35.87
N PHE A 373 -34.72 29.38 -34.74
CA PHE A 373 -36.18 29.13 -34.73
C PHE A 373 -36.94 30.33 -35.31
N GLN A 374 -37.97 30.06 -36.14
CA GLN A 374 -38.85 31.08 -36.69
C GLN A 374 -40.15 31.19 -35.90
N ASP A 375 -40.39 32.39 -35.38
CA ASP A 375 -41.67 33.07 -35.19
C ASP A 375 -42.94 32.25 -34.86
N PHE A 376 -43.48 32.46 -33.66
CA PHE A 376 -44.93 32.63 -33.53
C PHE A 376 -45.31 33.72 -32.52
N SER A 377 -46.15 34.67 -32.98
CA SER A 377 -46.93 35.66 -32.20
C SER A 377 -46.23 36.53 -31.12
N GLY A 378 -45.96 37.79 -31.48
CA GLY A 378 -46.91 38.86 -31.14
C GLY A 378 -46.51 39.99 -30.16
N HIS A 379 -46.59 41.23 -30.67
CA HIS A 379 -46.60 42.53 -29.96
C HIS A 379 -45.27 43.01 -29.32
N GLY A 380 -44.99 44.32 -29.36
CA GLY A 380 -43.87 44.91 -28.58
C GLY A 380 -43.14 46.15 -29.13
N GLY A 381 -43.48 46.63 -30.33
CA GLY A 381 -42.98 47.83 -31.05
C GLY A 381 -41.92 48.78 -30.46
N GLY A 382 -40.93 49.14 -31.31
CA GLY A 382 -40.57 50.56 -31.49
C GLY A 382 -39.09 51.00 -31.34
N GLY A 383 -38.35 51.02 -32.46
CA GLY A 383 -37.13 51.83 -32.65
C GLY A 383 -35.85 51.36 -31.93
N GLY A 384 -34.65 51.80 -32.33
CA GLY A 384 -34.31 52.59 -33.52
C GLY A 384 -32.91 53.24 -33.46
N LEU A 385 -32.21 53.26 -34.60
CA LEU A 385 -31.01 54.04 -34.94
C LEU A 385 -29.64 53.68 -34.28
N TYR A 386 -28.78 53.09 -35.12
CA TYR A 386 -27.39 53.51 -35.47
C TYR A 386 -26.32 53.95 -34.43
N ARG A 387 -25.09 53.49 -34.75
CA ARG A 387 -23.74 53.91 -34.26
C ARG A 387 -23.40 53.55 -32.80
N GLY A 388 -22.17 53.13 -32.46
CA GLY A 388 -21.07 52.62 -33.28
C GLY A 388 -19.72 53.33 -33.09
N GLY A 389 -18.73 52.58 -32.60
CA GLY A 389 -17.29 52.88 -32.70
C GLY A 389 -16.70 53.76 -31.59
N GLY A 390 -15.53 53.35 -31.05
CA GLY A 390 -14.63 54.21 -30.29
C GLY A 390 -14.45 53.85 -28.80
N GLY A 391 -13.33 53.17 -28.49
CA GLY A 391 -12.53 53.49 -27.30
C GLY A 391 -11.21 54.14 -27.77
N PRO A 392 -10.14 54.15 -26.96
CA PRO A 392 -10.02 53.89 -25.52
C PRO A 392 -9.32 55.04 -24.76
N ALA A 393 -9.30 55.03 -23.42
CA ALA A 393 -8.17 55.57 -22.62
C ALA A 393 -8.27 55.31 -21.10
N ALA A 394 -7.12 54.96 -20.52
CA ALA A 394 -6.57 55.33 -19.21
C ALA A 394 -7.47 55.61 -17.97
N GLY A 395 -7.21 54.83 -16.91
CA GLY A 395 -6.69 55.39 -15.65
C GLY A 395 -7.62 55.41 -14.43
N GLY A 396 -7.08 55.02 -13.27
CA GLY A 396 -7.70 55.29 -11.97
C GLY A 396 -7.90 54.08 -11.05
N GLY A 397 -6.88 53.74 -10.26
CA GLY A 397 -7.10 53.37 -8.85
C GLY A 397 -6.92 54.62 -7.97
N PRO A 398 -7.00 54.54 -6.63
CA PRO A 398 -7.13 53.33 -5.79
C PRO A 398 -8.38 53.36 -4.89
N GLY A 399 -8.60 52.28 -4.12
CA GLY A 399 -9.58 52.26 -3.02
C GLY A 399 -9.56 50.94 -2.26
N SER A 400 -9.04 50.95 -1.02
CA SER A 400 -9.08 49.80 -0.12
C SER A 400 -9.95 50.12 1.09
N ALA A 401 -11.05 49.39 1.26
CA ALA A 401 -11.92 49.43 2.43
C ALA A 401 -12.59 48.06 2.58
N GLY A 402 -12.57 47.51 3.80
CA GLY A 402 -13.05 46.15 4.08
C GLY A 402 -14.56 46.05 4.33
N GLY A 403 -15.03 44.82 4.46
CA GLY A 403 -16.41 44.48 4.82
C GLY A 403 -16.68 43.00 4.49
N GLY A 404 -17.02 42.19 5.49
CA GLY A 404 -17.28 40.76 5.32
C GLY A 404 -18.62 40.33 5.89
N GLY A 405 -19.15 39.20 5.39
CA GLY A 405 -20.34 38.52 5.90
C GLY A 405 -21.64 38.86 5.15
N GLY A 406 -22.37 37.83 4.68
CA GLY A 406 -23.67 38.01 4.01
C GLY A 406 -24.16 36.79 3.23
N TYR A 407 -24.75 35.83 3.94
CA TYR A 407 -25.45 34.63 3.45
C TYR A 407 -26.40 34.84 2.25
N PHE A 408 -26.50 33.87 1.33
CA PHE A 408 -27.59 32.88 1.32
C PHE A 408 -27.30 31.62 0.45
N GLN A 409 -28.26 30.68 0.38
CA GLN A 409 -28.11 29.27 -0.01
C GLN A 409 -28.37 28.95 -1.50
N GLY A 410 -27.83 27.81 -1.96
CA GLY A 410 -28.28 27.03 -3.12
C GLY A 410 -27.80 25.57 -3.01
N PHE A 411 -28.69 24.60 -3.22
CA PHE A 411 -28.41 23.14 -3.15
C PHE A 411 -27.85 22.61 -4.51
N THR A 412 -27.32 21.39 -4.70
CA THR A 412 -27.37 20.12 -3.93
C THR A 412 -26.16 19.21 -4.28
N ASN A 413 -25.96 18.14 -3.50
CA ASN A 413 -25.40 16.79 -3.76
C ASN A 413 -24.90 16.40 -5.19
N TYR A 414 -23.97 15.43 -5.36
CA TYR A 414 -23.57 14.33 -4.45
C TYR A 414 -22.06 14.19 -4.24
N ASN A 415 -21.70 13.79 -3.03
CA ASN A 415 -20.49 13.05 -2.69
C ASN A 415 -20.92 11.65 -2.22
N TYR A 416 -20.10 10.62 -2.44
CA TYR A 416 -20.04 9.50 -1.49
C TYR A 416 -18.64 8.89 -1.42
N GLY A 417 -18.17 8.73 -0.20
CA GLY A 417 -16.94 8.02 0.16
C GLY A 417 -16.91 7.81 1.67
N ALA A 418 -16.08 6.89 2.13
CA ALA A 418 -15.78 6.64 3.54
C ALA A 418 -14.28 6.22 3.62
N ALA A 419 -13.45 6.67 4.56
CA ALA A 419 -13.60 6.69 6.02
C ALA A 419 -13.77 5.26 6.58
N GLY A 420 -12.94 4.72 7.48
CA GLY A 420 -11.89 5.33 8.31
C GLY A 420 -12.47 5.89 9.62
N GLY A 421 -12.05 5.45 10.81
CA GLY A 421 -11.06 4.41 11.16
C GLY A 421 -10.66 4.53 12.64
N GLY A 422 -9.53 3.92 13.04
CA GLY A 422 -8.87 4.21 14.32
C GLY A 422 -8.99 3.13 15.41
N GLY A 423 -8.04 3.13 16.34
CA GLY A 423 -7.84 2.09 17.36
C GLY A 423 -6.51 1.36 17.16
N GLY A 424 -5.84 0.94 18.24
CA GLY A 424 -4.51 0.34 18.13
C GLY A 424 -4.04 -0.40 19.38
N GLY A 425 -2.99 -1.19 19.20
CA GLY A 425 -2.31 -2.09 20.14
C GLY A 425 -1.24 -2.85 19.34
N GLY A 426 -0.24 -3.46 20.00
CA GLY A 426 0.86 -4.09 19.26
C GLY A 426 1.62 -5.16 20.02
N ALA A 427 2.22 -6.07 19.26
CA ALA A 427 3.16 -7.11 19.66
C ALA A 427 4.13 -7.41 18.49
N GLY A 428 5.06 -8.36 18.66
CA GLY A 428 5.96 -8.81 17.59
C GLY A 428 5.28 -9.71 16.54
N GLY A 429 5.97 -10.23 15.52
CA GLY A 429 7.35 -9.95 15.12
C GLY A 429 8.25 -11.20 15.03
N PHE A 430 8.65 -11.55 13.80
CA PHE A 430 9.59 -12.62 13.35
C PHE A 430 9.00 -14.02 13.09
N PRO A 431 9.66 -14.89 12.27
CA PRO A 431 10.82 -14.67 11.38
C PRO A 431 10.59 -15.03 9.89
N THR A 432 11.66 -14.93 9.08
CA THR A 432 12.03 -15.64 7.81
C THR A 432 10.97 -16.35 6.92
N GLY A 433 11.14 -16.43 5.59
CA GLY A 433 12.26 -15.98 4.75
C GLY A 433 12.63 -16.97 3.63
N TYR A 434 11.85 -17.01 2.54
CA TYR A 434 12.16 -17.81 1.35
C TYR A 434 12.28 -16.93 0.10
N SER A 435 13.52 -16.70 -0.36
CA SER A 435 13.81 -15.99 -1.62
C SER A 435 14.27 -16.98 -2.68
N ALA A 436 13.32 -17.51 -3.46
CA ALA A 436 13.64 -18.40 -4.58
C ALA A 436 14.36 -17.62 -5.70
N GLY A 437 15.66 -17.87 -5.86
CA GLY A 437 16.49 -17.20 -6.86
C GLY A 437 16.33 -17.80 -8.25
N LEU A 438 15.49 -17.19 -9.10
CA LEU A 438 15.48 -17.45 -10.54
C LEU A 438 16.31 -16.39 -11.28
N GLY A 439 17.63 -16.59 -11.27
CA GLY A 439 18.55 -15.87 -12.15
C GLY A 439 18.71 -16.62 -13.48
N GLY A 440 18.21 -16.05 -14.58
CA GLY A 440 18.30 -16.66 -15.91
C GLY A 440 18.18 -15.62 -17.02
N GLY A 441 19.30 -15.09 -17.48
CA GLY A 441 19.32 -13.99 -18.47
C GLY A 441 20.71 -13.47 -18.82
N GLY A 442 21.77 -14.27 -18.64
CA GLY A 442 23.13 -13.90 -19.01
C GLY A 442 23.38 -14.13 -20.50
N GLY A 443 23.49 -13.06 -21.28
CA GLY A 443 23.90 -13.17 -22.69
C GLY A 443 25.37 -13.57 -22.81
N ILE A 444 25.68 -14.55 -23.66
CA ILE A 444 27.03 -15.02 -23.94
C ILE A 444 27.34 -14.82 -25.42
N LYS A 445 28.38 -14.04 -25.72
CA LYS A 445 29.07 -14.09 -27.02
C LYS A 445 30.11 -15.22 -26.99
N HIS A 446 30.33 -15.89 -28.12
CA HIS A 446 31.38 -16.90 -28.24
C HIS A 446 32.77 -16.32 -27.96
N ALA A 447 33.58 -17.10 -27.23
CA ALA A 447 35.03 -17.12 -27.28
C ALA A 447 35.47 -18.60 -27.29
N SER A 448 36.65 -18.90 -27.80
CA SER A 448 36.94 -20.21 -28.43
C SER A 448 38.24 -20.90 -27.98
N GLN A 449 38.24 -22.24 -28.09
CA GLN A 449 39.39 -23.16 -28.15
C GLN A 449 40.20 -23.43 -26.87
N GLY A 450 40.75 -24.64 -26.82
CA GLY A 450 41.49 -25.23 -25.69
C GLY A 450 41.35 -26.76 -25.69
N ASP A 451 42.20 -27.47 -26.43
CA ASP A 451 42.12 -28.91 -26.65
C ASP A 451 42.52 -29.77 -25.42
N THR A 452 41.93 -30.96 -25.23
CA THR A 452 42.62 -32.27 -25.46
C THR A 452 41.84 -33.52 -24.97
N ALA A 453 41.87 -34.56 -25.82
CA ALA A 453 42.00 -36.01 -25.53
C ALA A 453 40.98 -36.81 -24.66
N GLY A 454 40.27 -37.73 -25.35
CA GLY A 454 39.96 -39.12 -24.90
C GLY A 454 38.65 -39.35 -24.12
N ASP A 455 38.10 -40.57 -24.04
CA ASP A 455 38.30 -41.79 -24.87
C ASP A 455 37.16 -42.80 -24.59
N SER A 456 36.74 -43.61 -25.58
CA SER A 456 35.75 -44.72 -25.53
C SER A 456 34.32 -44.41 -25.01
N GLY A 457 33.24 -45.06 -25.48
CA GLY A 457 33.12 -46.09 -26.53
C GLY A 457 31.65 -46.47 -26.81
N ASP A 458 31.48 -47.48 -27.66
CA ASP A 458 30.25 -48.12 -28.22
C ASP A 458 29.11 -48.47 -27.21
N ASP A 459 27.89 -48.89 -27.59
CA ASP A 459 27.49 -49.63 -28.81
C ASP A 459 25.96 -49.64 -29.12
N SER A 460 25.61 -50.03 -30.35
CA SER A 460 24.43 -50.81 -30.79
C SER A 460 22.97 -50.28 -30.65
N ASP A 461 22.48 -49.67 -31.73
CA ASP A 461 21.17 -49.95 -32.39
C ASP A 461 21.26 -51.31 -33.16
N PRO A 462 20.19 -52.03 -33.66
CA PRO A 462 19.33 -51.53 -34.77
C PRO A 462 17.94 -52.22 -35.09
N ASP A 463 17.30 -51.79 -36.21
CA ASP A 463 16.32 -52.45 -37.14
C ASP A 463 14.92 -52.92 -36.59
N ASP A 464 13.84 -53.20 -37.36
CA ASP A 464 13.46 -53.44 -38.79
C ASP A 464 11.89 -53.28 -38.92
N ASP A 465 11.14 -52.97 -40.00
CA ASP A 465 11.25 -52.13 -41.23
C ASP A 465 9.80 -51.79 -41.73
N ALA A 466 9.66 -50.84 -42.68
CA ALA A 466 8.61 -50.67 -43.71
C ALA A 466 7.12 -50.33 -43.38
N GLY A 467 6.63 -49.26 -44.04
CA GLY A 467 5.21 -48.87 -44.12
C GLY A 467 4.89 -47.89 -45.27
N SER A 468 5.47 -48.09 -46.46
CA SER A 468 5.43 -47.17 -47.63
C SER A 468 4.02 -46.70 -48.06
N GLY A 469 3.79 -45.46 -48.52
CA GLY A 469 4.73 -44.34 -48.73
C GLY A 469 4.25 -43.39 -49.87
N VAL A 470 5.21 -42.74 -50.56
CA VAL A 470 5.09 -42.04 -51.88
C VAL A 470 4.32 -40.70 -51.88
N ILE A 471 4.80 -39.53 -52.38
CA ILE A 471 6.11 -38.96 -52.83
C ILE A 471 5.84 -37.42 -53.10
N LYS A 472 6.69 -36.40 -53.36
CA LYS A 472 8.05 -36.04 -53.90
C LYS A 472 8.50 -34.73 -53.18
N ARG A 473 9.77 -34.43 -52.85
CA ARG A 473 10.99 -34.08 -53.63
C ARG A 473 10.99 -32.68 -54.33
N PRO A 474 12.16 -32.01 -54.53
CA PRO A 474 13.40 -31.96 -53.70
C PRO A 474 14.30 -30.66 -53.80
N VAL A 475 15.33 -30.53 -52.92
CA VAL A 475 16.72 -30.01 -53.22
C VAL A 475 16.87 -28.50 -53.62
N ALA A 476 17.98 -27.74 -53.37
CA ALA A 476 19.42 -28.06 -53.23
C ALA A 476 20.24 -27.22 -52.20
N GLN A 477 21.56 -27.48 -52.19
CA GLN A 477 22.65 -27.02 -51.30
C GLN A 477 23.30 -25.64 -51.64
N PRO A 478 24.27 -25.14 -50.84
CA PRO A 478 24.78 -23.76 -50.88
C PRO A 478 26.22 -23.59 -51.44
N GLU A 479 26.67 -22.34 -51.62
CA GLU A 479 28.09 -21.93 -51.58
C GLU A 479 28.24 -20.42 -51.32
N GLY A 480 29.37 -19.95 -50.75
CA GLY A 480 29.63 -18.51 -50.53
C GLY A 480 30.83 -18.20 -49.62
N LEU A 481 31.75 -17.32 -50.06
CA LEU A 481 32.98 -16.92 -49.38
C LEU A 481 33.02 -15.40 -49.10
N ASN A 482 33.62 -14.99 -47.98
CA ASN A 482 33.99 -13.59 -47.62
C ASN A 482 35.39 -13.25 -48.19
N PRO A 483 35.83 -11.97 -48.35
CA PRO A 483 35.61 -10.77 -47.47
C PRO A 483 35.27 -9.44 -48.24
N GLY A 484 35.15 -8.24 -47.64
CA GLY A 484 35.12 -7.79 -46.23
C GLY A 484 35.29 -6.25 -46.04
N GLU A 485 35.06 -5.76 -44.81
CA GLU A 485 35.38 -4.45 -44.19
C GLU A 485 34.83 -3.09 -44.72
N THR A 486 34.08 -2.39 -43.83
CA THR A 486 33.90 -0.91 -43.70
C THR A 486 33.24 -0.12 -44.87
N THR A 487 32.45 0.95 -44.68
CA THR A 487 32.38 2.00 -43.63
C THR A 487 30.93 2.40 -43.27
N GLU A 488 30.78 3.41 -42.41
CA GLU A 488 29.56 4.20 -42.20
C GLU A 488 29.13 4.95 -43.49
N ASP A 489 27.83 4.97 -43.82
CA ASP A 489 27.03 6.18 -44.13
C ASP A 489 25.52 5.83 -44.24
N GLY A 490 24.64 6.83 -44.29
CA GLY A 490 23.20 6.66 -44.51
C GLY A 490 22.82 6.66 -46.00
N GLY A 491 22.15 5.60 -46.46
CA GLY A 491 21.66 5.48 -47.85
C GLY A 491 20.28 4.83 -47.93
N VAL A 492 19.38 5.40 -48.74
CA VAL A 492 18.02 4.88 -48.95
C VAL A 492 18.04 3.73 -49.95
N SER A 493 17.70 2.53 -49.50
CA SER A 493 17.44 1.37 -50.37
C SER A 493 15.99 1.36 -50.84
N VAL A 494 15.77 1.43 -52.16
CA VAL A 494 14.44 1.35 -52.78
C VAL A 494 14.14 -0.11 -53.16
N GLU A 495 13.08 -0.67 -52.59
CA GLU A 495 12.55 -1.99 -52.96
C GLU A 495 11.93 -1.99 -54.38
N PRO A 496 11.97 -3.09 -55.15
CA PRO A 496 11.52 -3.11 -56.55
C PRO A 496 10.00 -2.97 -56.69
N GLU A 497 9.55 -2.08 -57.58
CA GLU A 497 8.12 -1.76 -57.75
C GLU A 497 7.27 -2.96 -58.22
N ALA A 498 7.86 -3.92 -58.94
CA ALA A 498 7.15 -5.02 -59.59
C ALA A 498 6.30 -5.92 -58.67
N HIS A 499 6.69 -6.10 -57.39
CA HIS A 499 5.91 -6.91 -56.46
C HIS A 499 4.63 -6.22 -55.95
N ARG A 500 4.51 -4.89 -56.09
CA ARG A 500 3.30 -4.16 -55.69
C ARG A 500 2.14 -4.38 -56.66
N ASP A 501 2.41 -4.38 -57.96
CA ASP A 501 1.37 -4.55 -58.98
C ASP A 501 0.72 -5.93 -58.92
N GLU A 502 1.50 -6.98 -58.65
CA GLU A 502 1.01 -8.36 -58.51
C GLU A 502 0.11 -8.52 -57.29
N GLN A 503 0.47 -7.92 -56.14
CA GLN A 503 -0.42 -7.84 -54.97
C GLN A 503 -1.70 -7.03 -55.26
N LEU A 504 -1.59 -5.92 -55.99
CA LEU A 504 -2.75 -5.07 -56.34
C LEU A 504 -3.76 -5.83 -57.20
N LEU A 505 -3.29 -6.60 -58.17
CA LEU A 505 -4.11 -7.49 -59.00
C LEU A 505 -4.77 -8.61 -58.18
N GLN A 506 -4.04 -9.20 -57.22
CA GLN A 506 -4.59 -10.25 -56.36
C GLN A 506 -5.70 -9.73 -55.44
N VAL A 507 -5.51 -8.57 -54.80
CA VAL A 507 -6.51 -7.93 -53.93
C VAL A 507 -7.74 -7.48 -54.71
N THR A 508 -7.55 -6.85 -55.88
CA THR A 508 -8.70 -6.42 -56.72
C THR A 508 -9.47 -7.61 -57.29
N SER A 509 -8.81 -8.73 -57.59
CA SER A 509 -9.49 -9.98 -57.97
C SER A 509 -10.34 -10.55 -56.82
N GLN A 510 -9.84 -10.55 -55.58
CA GLN A 510 -10.61 -10.99 -54.41
C GLN A 510 -11.81 -10.08 -54.14
N GLN A 511 -11.67 -8.77 -54.31
CA GLN A 511 -12.76 -7.81 -54.16
C GLN A 511 -13.84 -7.98 -55.24
N MET A 512 -13.47 -8.27 -56.49
CA MET A 512 -14.44 -8.58 -57.55
C MET A 512 -15.17 -9.91 -57.31
N GLU A 513 -14.46 -10.95 -56.86
CA GLU A 513 -15.09 -12.23 -56.48
C GLU A 513 -16.11 -12.02 -55.34
N ALA A 514 -15.74 -11.29 -54.29
CA ALA A 514 -16.62 -10.92 -53.18
C ALA A 514 -17.88 -10.15 -53.63
N LEU A 515 -17.72 -9.15 -54.51
CA LEU A 515 -18.84 -8.41 -55.11
C LEU A 515 -19.75 -9.32 -55.96
N PHE A 516 -19.17 -10.28 -56.68
CA PHE A 516 -19.92 -11.26 -57.46
C PHE A 516 -20.71 -12.21 -56.55
N GLN A 517 -20.08 -12.81 -55.54
CA GLN A 517 -20.75 -13.69 -54.58
C GLN A 517 -21.86 -12.96 -53.82
N TYR A 518 -21.65 -11.70 -53.41
CA TYR A 518 -22.72 -10.85 -52.86
C TYR A 518 -23.87 -10.63 -53.85
N SER A 519 -23.59 -10.35 -55.13
CA SER A 519 -24.62 -10.14 -56.15
C SER A 519 -25.48 -11.39 -56.44
N VAL A 520 -24.95 -12.58 -56.14
CA VAL A 520 -25.64 -13.87 -56.33
C VAL A 520 -26.39 -14.33 -55.07
N THR A 521 -25.84 -14.07 -53.88
CA THR A 521 -26.38 -14.56 -52.60
C THR A 521 -27.23 -13.53 -51.85
N GLY A 522 -26.94 -12.24 -52.01
CA GLY A 522 -27.47 -11.15 -51.17
C GLY A 522 -26.86 -11.05 -49.78
N ASP A 523 -25.92 -11.93 -49.41
CA ASP A 523 -25.32 -11.97 -48.07
C ASP A 523 -24.14 -10.99 -47.95
N SER A 524 -24.30 -9.96 -47.10
CA SER A 524 -23.31 -8.92 -46.86
C SER A 524 -22.00 -9.45 -46.25
N ALA A 525 -21.99 -10.68 -45.69
CA ALA A 525 -20.76 -11.31 -45.22
C ALA A 525 -19.70 -11.44 -46.34
N TYR A 526 -20.12 -11.69 -47.59
CA TYR A 526 -19.19 -11.74 -48.73
C TYR A 526 -18.51 -10.40 -49.02
N LEU A 527 -19.17 -9.25 -48.78
CA LEU A 527 -18.56 -7.92 -48.97
C LEU A 527 -17.54 -7.56 -47.88
N LEU A 528 -17.68 -8.18 -46.70
CA LEU A 528 -16.87 -7.89 -45.52
C LEU A 528 -15.74 -8.91 -45.35
N ALA A 529 -15.83 -10.09 -45.96
CA ALA A 529 -14.77 -11.09 -46.03
C ALA A 529 -13.40 -10.53 -46.51
N PRO A 530 -13.30 -9.71 -47.58
CA PRO A 530 -12.03 -9.12 -48.01
C PRO A 530 -11.55 -7.98 -47.10
N GLN A 531 -12.43 -7.46 -46.24
CA GLN A 531 -12.11 -6.39 -45.29
C GLN A 531 -11.60 -6.95 -43.95
N ARG A 532 -11.51 -8.28 -43.78
CA ARG A 532 -11.04 -8.93 -42.55
C ARG A 532 -9.69 -8.40 -42.01
N PRO A 533 -8.68 -8.01 -42.84
CA PRO A 533 -7.45 -7.38 -42.33
C PRO A 533 -7.66 -6.03 -41.61
N LEU A 534 -8.82 -5.37 -41.79
CA LEU A 534 -9.21 -4.18 -41.03
C LEU A 534 -9.87 -4.54 -39.69
N MET A 535 -10.37 -5.76 -39.52
CA MET A 535 -10.91 -6.23 -38.22
C MET A 535 -9.80 -6.56 -37.23
N THR A 536 -8.61 -6.90 -37.74
CA THR A 536 -7.36 -7.05 -36.97
C THR A 536 -6.62 -5.73 -36.74
N ALA A 537 -7.10 -4.60 -37.27
CA ALA A 537 -6.52 -3.30 -36.95
C ALA A 537 -6.80 -2.95 -35.48
N GLN A 538 -5.78 -2.42 -34.81
CA GLN A 538 -5.82 -1.94 -33.43
C GLN A 538 -5.59 -0.43 -33.40
N ASP A 539 -6.19 0.25 -32.43
CA ASP A 539 -5.91 1.66 -32.15
C ASP A 539 -4.74 1.85 -31.16
N GLU A 540 -4.54 3.08 -30.67
CA GLU A 540 -3.46 3.47 -29.74
C GLU A 540 -3.55 2.79 -28.35
N ASP A 541 -4.71 2.25 -27.97
CA ASP A 541 -4.92 1.48 -26.73
C ASP A 541 -4.89 -0.06 -27.00
N GLY A 542 -4.71 -0.45 -28.26
CA GLY A 542 -4.72 -1.83 -28.71
C GLY A 542 -6.12 -2.40 -28.97
N ASP A 543 -7.17 -1.57 -28.93
CA ASP A 543 -8.55 -2.05 -29.09
C ASP A 543 -8.87 -2.28 -30.58
N THR A 544 -9.43 -3.46 -30.90
CA THR A 544 -9.91 -3.78 -32.26
C THR A 544 -11.32 -3.27 -32.49
N GLY A 545 -11.81 -3.31 -33.73
CA GLY A 545 -13.20 -2.98 -34.05
C GLY A 545 -14.26 -3.76 -33.23
N LEU A 546 -13.93 -4.96 -32.73
CA LEU A 546 -14.79 -5.70 -31.79
C LEU A 546 -14.77 -5.11 -30.37
N HIS A 547 -13.60 -4.69 -29.88
CA HIS A 547 -13.46 -4.01 -28.58
C HIS A 547 -14.24 -2.69 -28.59
N LEU A 548 -14.07 -1.87 -29.63
CA LEU A 548 -14.78 -0.60 -29.81
C LEU A 548 -16.29 -0.79 -29.97
N ALA A 549 -16.74 -1.85 -30.67
CA ALA A 549 -18.17 -2.18 -30.76
C ALA A 549 -18.78 -2.52 -29.40
N VAL A 550 -18.05 -3.17 -28.50
CA VAL A 550 -18.46 -3.43 -27.11
C VAL A 550 -18.42 -2.15 -26.28
N LEU A 551 -17.30 -1.40 -26.29
CA LEU A 551 -17.12 -0.16 -25.51
C LEU A 551 -18.20 0.89 -25.80
N HIS A 552 -18.63 1.00 -27.06
CA HIS A 552 -19.69 1.91 -27.47
C HIS A 552 -21.10 1.27 -27.51
N ASN A 553 -21.28 0.05 -26.95
CA ASN A 553 -22.54 -0.70 -26.88
C ASN A 553 -23.27 -0.81 -28.24
N GLN A 554 -22.50 -0.98 -29.33
CA GLN A 554 -23.00 -1.06 -30.69
C GLN A 554 -23.41 -2.49 -31.05
N GLN A 555 -24.40 -3.03 -30.33
CA GLN A 555 -24.80 -4.44 -30.46
C GLN A 555 -25.13 -4.89 -31.89
N ALA A 556 -25.63 -3.99 -32.75
CA ALA A 556 -25.91 -4.29 -34.15
C ALA A 556 -24.63 -4.50 -34.97
N ALA A 557 -23.62 -3.64 -34.78
CA ALA A 557 -22.31 -3.79 -35.39
C ALA A 557 -21.60 -5.05 -34.85
N LEU A 558 -21.65 -5.27 -33.54
CA LEU A 558 -21.06 -6.45 -32.91
C LEU A 558 -21.62 -7.75 -33.49
N ARG A 559 -22.96 -7.91 -33.55
CA ARG A 559 -23.58 -9.12 -34.13
C ARG A 559 -23.20 -9.36 -35.58
N SER A 560 -23.15 -8.31 -36.41
CA SER A 560 -22.68 -8.44 -37.80
C SER A 560 -21.22 -8.90 -37.86
N LEU A 561 -20.33 -8.27 -37.09
CA LEU A 561 -18.90 -8.61 -37.08
C LEU A 561 -18.65 -10.04 -36.55
N THR A 562 -19.34 -10.47 -35.49
CA THR A 562 -19.19 -11.85 -34.98
C THR A 562 -19.77 -12.90 -35.92
N GLN A 563 -20.89 -12.60 -36.60
CA GLN A 563 -21.45 -13.48 -37.64
C GLN A 563 -20.47 -13.68 -38.81
N ILE A 564 -19.77 -12.64 -39.26
CA ILE A 564 -18.79 -12.72 -40.35
C ILE A 564 -17.59 -13.59 -39.97
N VAL A 565 -17.07 -13.42 -38.74
CA VAL A 565 -15.95 -14.26 -38.25
C VAL A 565 -16.39 -15.73 -38.10
N SER A 566 -17.64 -15.97 -37.68
CA SER A 566 -18.21 -17.32 -37.57
C SER A 566 -18.33 -18.06 -38.91
N LEU A 567 -18.39 -17.33 -40.04
CA LEU A 567 -18.56 -17.90 -41.39
C LEU A 567 -17.25 -18.20 -42.12
N LEU A 568 -16.09 -17.73 -41.61
CA LEU A 568 -14.83 -17.66 -42.36
C LEU A 568 -13.64 -18.15 -41.50
N PRO A 569 -13.18 -19.40 -41.64
CA PRO A 569 -12.13 -19.96 -40.77
C PRO A 569 -10.77 -19.24 -40.85
N GLY A 570 -9.99 -19.36 -39.78
CA GLY A 570 -8.65 -18.78 -39.62
C GLY A 570 -8.62 -17.42 -38.91
N GLU A 571 -7.47 -17.07 -38.32
CA GLU A 571 -7.16 -15.83 -37.57
C GLU A 571 -8.19 -15.40 -36.52
N GLU A 572 -7.87 -15.63 -35.25
CA GLU A 572 -8.79 -15.50 -34.12
C GLU A 572 -9.04 -14.03 -33.69
N VAL A 573 -9.70 -13.24 -34.54
CA VAL A 573 -10.03 -11.82 -34.23
C VAL A 573 -10.85 -11.67 -32.94
N LEU A 574 -11.67 -12.67 -32.60
CA LEU A 574 -12.44 -12.74 -31.35
C LEU A 574 -11.57 -12.80 -30.09
N ASN A 575 -10.37 -13.37 -30.21
CA ASN A 575 -9.45 -13.67 -29.10
C ASN A 575 -8.27 -12.68 -29.03
N MET A 576 -8.19 -11.73 -29.96
CA MET A 576 -7.23 -10.63 -29.91
C MET A 576 -7.33 -9.86 -28.59
N ARG A 577 -6.19 -9.35 -28.13
CA ARG A 577 -6.05 -8.66 -26.84
C ARG A 577 -5.55 -7.24 -27.01
N ASN A 578 -6.13 -6.31 -26.28
CA ASN A 578 -5.68 -4.92 -26.19
C ASN A 578 -4.45 -4.76 -25.28
N HIS A 579 -3.98 -3.52 -25.05
CA HIS A 579 -2.79 -3.26 -24.23
C HIS A 579 -2.98 -3.61 -22.73
N LEU A 580 -4.22 -3.83 -22.27
CA LEU A 580 -4.54 -4.38 -20.94
C LEU A 580 -4.63 -5.92 -20.91
N TYR A 581 -4.28 -6.58 -22.01
CA TYR A 581 -4.44 -8.02 -22.26
C TYR A 581 -5.90 -8.51 -22.24
N GLN A 582 -6.88 -7.60 -22.29
CA GLN A 582 -8.31 -7.91 -22.30
C GLN A 582 -8.74 -8.26 -23.72
N THR A 583 -9.67 -9.20 -23.86
CA THR A 583 -10.37 -9.51 -25.12
C THR A 583 -11.74 -8.79 -25.16
N PRO A 584 -12.46 -8.74 -26.30
CA PRO A 584 -13.80 -8.16 -26.37
C PRO A 584 -14.78 -8.78 -25.36
N LEU A 585 -14.61 -10.07 -25.03
CA LEU A 585 -15.42 -10.78 -24.04
C LEU A 585 -15.16 -10.27 -22.61
N HIS A 586 -13.91 -9.93 -22.27
CA HIS A 586 -13.59 -9.31 -20.97
C HIS A 586 -14.27 -7.95 -20.85
N LEU A 587 -14.21 -7.12 -21.91
CA LEU A 587 -14.90 -5.82 -21.95
C LEU A 587 -16.43 -5.96 -21.88
N ALA A 588 -17.02 -6.98 -22.51
CA ALA A 588 -18.46 -7.23 -22.49
C ALA A 588 -18.95 -7.59 -21.08
N VAL A 589 -18.16 -8.33 -20.32
CA VAL A 589 -18.43 -8.61 -18.90
C VAL A 589 -18.23 -7.38 -18.00
N ILE A 590 -17.14 -6.61 -18.20
CA ILE A 590 -16.89 -5.37 -17.43
C ILE A 590 -18.04 -4.36 -17.64
N THR A 591 -18.50 -4.21 -18.88
CA THR A 591 -19.62 -3.31 -19.25
C THR A 591 -21.01 -3.90 -19.00
N GLN A 592 -21.10 -5.12 -18.45
CA GLN A 592 -22.34 -5.83 -18.11
C GLN A 592 -23.31 -6.09 -19.29
N GLN A 593 -22.80 -6.11 -20.53
CA GLN A 593 -23.60 -6.28 -21.74
C GLN A 593 -23.90 -7.76 -22.03
N ARG A 594 -25.00 -8.29 -21.48
CA ARG A 594 -25.38 -9.71 -21.63
C ARG A 594 -25.51 -10.15 -23.08
N GLU A 595 -26.12 -9.34 -23.94
CA GLU A 595 -26.31 -9.69 -25.36
C GLU A 595 -25.00 -9.63 -26.17
N ALA A 596 -24.00 -8.86 -25.70
CA ALA A 596 -22.66 -8.84 -26.28
C ALA A 596 -21.86 -10.09 -25.87
N VAL A 597 -21.95 -10.49 -24.59
CA VAL A 597 -21.39 -11.75 -24.09
C VAL A 597 -21.99 -12.94 -24.87
N GLU A 598 -23.31 -12.97 -25.06
CA GLU A 598 -23.98 -14.02 -25.84
C GLU A 598 -23.50 -14.08 -27.29
N ALA A 599 -23.44 -12.93 -27.99
CA ALA A 599 -22.99 -12.85 -29.38
C ALA A 599 -21.52 -13.22 -29.59
N LEU A 600 -20.66 -13.02 -28.59
CA LEU A 600 -19.25 -13.41 -28.61
C LEU A 600 -19.06 -14.90 -28.32
N LEU A 601 -19.76 -15.45 -27.31
CA LEU A 601 -19.69 -16.87 -26.97
C LEU A 601 -20.29 -17.74 -28.09
N LEU A 602 -21.42 -17.34 -28.69
CA LEU A 602 -22.02 -18.05 -29.84
C LEU A 602 -21.12 -18.05 -31.10
N ALA A 603 -20.21 -17.09 -31.21
CA ALA A 603 -19.21 -17.02 -32.29
C ALA A 603 -17.91 -17.78 -31.99
N GLY A 604 -17.78 -18.38 -30.80
CA GLY A 604 -16.60 -19.15 -30.40
C GLY A 604 -15.45 -18.34 -29.81
N ALA A 605 -15.73 -17.17 -29.20
CA ALA A 605 -14.72 -16.45 -28.42
C ALA A 605 -14.29 -17.28 -27.19
N ASP A 606 -12.98 -17.44 -26.98
CA ASP A 606 -12.42 -18.29 -25.93
C ASP A 606 -12.47 -17.59 -24.55
N PRO A 607 -13.22 -18.15 -23.56
CA PRO A 607 -13.31 -17.59 -22.23
C PRO A 607 -12.20 -18.03 -21.27
N THR A 608 -11.35 -18.99 -21.64
CA THR A 608 -10.22 -19.47 -20.83
C THR A 608 -9.07 -18.46 -20.80
N LEU A 609 -9.03 -17.58 -21.80
CA LEU A 609 -8.09 -16.47 -21.92
C LEU A 609 -8.21 -15.52 -20.71
N THR A 610 -7.08 -14.95 -20.31
CA THR A 610 -6.97 -14.09 -19.13
C THR A 610 -6.48 -12.69 -19.46
N ASP A 611 -6.93 -11.71 -18.68
CA ASP A 611 -6.37 -10.36 -18.64
C ASP A 611 -4.92 -10.32 -18.09
N ARG A 612 -4.34 -9.11 -18.01
CA ARG A 612 -3.02 -8.83 -17.43
C ARG A 612 -2.82 -9.20 -15.95
N HIS A 613 -3.89 -9.58 -15.26
CA HIS A 613 -3.92 -10.01 -13.85
C HIS A 613 -4.31 -11.48 -13.70
N GLY A 614 -4.38 -12.24 -14.81
CA GLY A 614 -4.80 -13.64 -14.83
C GLY A 614 -6.30 -13.85 -14.65
N ASN A 615 -7.12 -12.80 -14.64
CA ASN A 615 -8.57 -12.94 -14.50
C ASN A 615 -9.16 -13.40 -15.84
N THR A 616 -9.91 -14.50 -15.85
CA THR A 616 -10.82 -14.83 -16.97
C THR A 616 -12.09 -13.97 -16.93
N ALA A 617 -12.93 -14.08 -17.96
CA ALA A 617 -14.27 -13.48 -17.98
C ALA A 617 -15.10 -13.79 -16.72
N LEU A 618 -14.99 -15.00 -16.15
CA LEU A 618 -15.71 -15.40 -14.93
C LEU A 618 -15.17 -14.73 -13.65
N HIS A 619 -13.85 -14.55 -13.56
CA HIS A 619 -13.20 -13.82 -12.46
C HIS A 619 -13.68 -12.36 -12.45
N LEU A 620 -13.72 -11.71 -13.62
CA LEU A 620 -14.21 -10.34 -13.74
C LEU A 620 -15.69 -10.21 -13.40
N ALA A 621 -16.54 -11.13 -13.88
CA ALA A 621 -17.98 -11.14 -13.55
C ALA A 621 -18.23 -11.21 -12.04
N SER A 622 -17.42 -11.99 -11.32
CA SER A 622 -17.55 -12.20 -9.88
C SER A 622 -17.29 -10.94 -9.04
N GLN A 623 -16.53 -9.96 -9.57
CA GLN A 623 -16.22 -8.69 -8.89
C GLN A 623 -17.31 -7.61 -9.09
N GLN A 624 -18.14 -7.73 -10.14
CA GLN A 624 -19.08 -6.67 -10.53
C GLN A 624 -20.28 -6.54 -9.57
N GLU A 625 -20.96 -5.39 -9.64
CA GLU A 625 -22.14 -5.09 -8.82
C GLU A 625 -23.46 -5.61 -9.45
N GLY A 626 -23.40 -6.10 -10.70
CA GLY A 626 -24.54 -6.62 -11.45
C GLY A 626 -24.83 -8.10 -11.19
N GLY A 627 -25.78 -8.39 -10.31
CA GLY A 627 -26.29 -9.75 -10.12
C GLY A 627 -26.84 -10.37 -11.41
N GLY A 628 -26.60 -11.65 -11.60
CA GLY A 628 -27.03 -12.46 -12.73
C GLY A 628 -26.06 -12.50 -13.91
N MET A 629 -24.88 -11.86 -13.87
CA MET A 629 -23.86 -12.04 -14.92
C MET A 629 -23.08 -13.35 -14.72
N VAL A 630 -22.79 -13.72 -13.48
CA VAL A 630 -22.16 -15.02 -13.16
C VAL A 630 -23.09 -16.18 -13.51
N GLN A 631 -24.36 -16.09 -13.09
CA GLN A 631 -25.39 -17.08 -13.45
C GLN A 631 -25.70 -17.09 -14.96
N PHE A 632 -25.47 -16.00 -15.69
CA PHE A 632 -25.60 -15.97 -17.15
C PHE A 632 -24.47 -16.76 -17.83
N LEU A 633 -23.22 -16.45 -17.50
CA LEU A 633 -22.03 -17.15 -18.00
C LEU A 633 -22.10 -18.66 -17.72
N LEU A 634 -22.41 -19.06 -16.49
CA LEU A 634 -22.37 -20.47 -16.05
C LEU A 634 -23.52 -21.36 -16.58
N LYS A 635 -24.41 -20.81 -17.44
CA LYS A 635 -25.33 -21.61 -18.28
C LYS A 635 -24.60 -22.38 -19.38
N HIS A 636 -23.49 -21.85 -19.90
CA HIS A 636 -22.68 -22.53 -20.89
C HIS A 636 -21.80 -23.57 -20.17
N LYS A 637 -21.82 -24.82 -20.65
CA LYS A 637 -21.16 -25.94 -19.94
C LYS A 637 -19.64 -25.80 -19.92
N GLU A 638 -19.03 -25.26 -20.97
CA GLU A 638 -17.59 -25.01 -21.02
C GLU A 638 -17.13 -24.08 -19.88
N LEU A 639 -17.93 -23.06 -19.55
CA LEU A 639 -17.59 -22.04 -18.54
C LEU A 639 -17.53 -22.59 -17.11
N LYS A 640 -18.14 -23.76 -16.82
CA LYS A 640 -18.03 -24.41 -15.50
C LYS A 640 -16.62 -24.90 -15.19
N GLY A 641 -15.79 -25.17 -16.20
CA GLY A 641 -14.38 -25.52 -15.98
C GLY A 641 -13.54 -24.38 -15.37
N LEU A 642 -14.02 -23.14 -15.42
CA LEU A 642 -13.28 -21.96 -14.94
C LEU A 642 -13.56 -21.63 -13.47
N LEU A 643 -14.42 -22.39 -12.79
CA LEU A 643 -14.73 -22.20 -11.36
C LEU A 643 -13.50 -22.43 -10.46
N GLU A 644 -12.66 -23.40 -10.84
CA GLU A 644 -11.45 -23.79 -10.09
C GLU A 644 -10.15 -23.21 -10.70
N GLN A 645 -10.25 -22.38 -11.74
CA GLN A 645 -9.09 -21.69 -12.30
C GLN A 645 -8.70 -20.52 -11.38
N THR A 646 -7.41 -20.40 -11.06
CA THR A 646 -6.87 -19.28 -10.28
C THR A 646 -6.26 -18.19 -11.16
N ASN A 647 -6.44 -16.92 -10.80
CA ASN A 647 -5.73 -15.79 -11.42
C ASN A 647 -4.24 -15.69 -10.97
N THR A 648 -3.50 -14.64 -11.39
CA THR A 648 -2.06 -14.52 -11.02
C THR A 648 -1.79 -14.35 -9.53
N ALA A 649 -2.81 -13.97 -8.73
CA ALA A 649 -2.71 -13.90 -7.27
C ALA A 649 -3.04 -15.24 -6.58
N GLY A 650 -3.36 -16.30 -7.35
CA GLY A 650 -3.76 -17.60 -6.81
C GLY A 650 -5.21 -17.67 -6.33
N LEU A 651 -6.07 -16.73 -6.75
CA LEU A 651 -7.45 -16.60 -6.30
C LEU A 651 -8.43 -17.13 -7.36
N CYS A 652 -9.35 -18.01 -6.96
CA CYS A 652 -10.49 -18.46 -7.77
C CYS A 652 -11.60 -17.37 -7.81
N PRO A 653 -12.59 -17.46 -8.72
CA PRO A 653 -13.72 -16.52 -8.80
C PRO A 653 -14.48 -16.32 -7.48
N ILE A 654 -14.68 -17.37 -6.67
CA ILE A 654 -15.36 -17.29 -5.37
C ILE A 654 -14.57 -16.43 -4.36
N HIS A 655 -13.24 -16.50 -4.37
CA HIS A 655 -12.39 -15.65 -3.54
C HIS A 655 -12.48 -14.18 -3.96
N LEU A 656 -12.56 -13.90 -5.26
CA LEU A 656 -12.79 -12.54 -5.75
C LEU A 656 -14.17 -11.99 -5.38
N ALA A 657 -15.23 -12.79 -5.49
CA ALA A 657 -16.58 -12.39 -5.07
C ALA A 657 -16.62 -11.98 -3.58
N ILE A 658 -15.89 -12.70 -2.72
CA ILE A 658 -15.80 -12.42 -1.29
C ILE A 658 -14.96 -11.16 -1.02
N LEU A 659 -13.79 -11.03 -1.63
CA LEU A 659 -12.91 -9.86 -1.49
C LEU A 659 -13.55 -8.57 -2.04
N SER A 660 -14.39 -8.67 -3.08
CA SER A 660 -15.21 -7.57 -3.61
C SER A 660 -16.55 -7.37 -2.88
N ASN A 661 -16.81 -8.12 -1.80
CA ASN A 661 -18.04 -8.04 -0.99
C ASN A 661 -19.35 -8.20 -1.81
N ARG A 662 -19.37 -9.17 -2.73
CA ARG A 662 -20.49 -9.44 -3.66
C ARG A 662 -21.29 -10.67 -3.24
N LEU A 663 -22.17 -10.52 -2.24
CA LEU A 663 -23.03 -11.61 -1.74
C LEU A 663 -23.84 -12.30 -2.86
N SER A 664 -24.36 -11.53 -3.83
CA SER A 664 -25.07 -12.08 -4.99
C SER A 664 -24.17 -12.98 -5.85
N SER A 665 -22.97 -12.51 -6.20
CA SER A 665 -21.99 -13.29 -6.96
C SER A 665 -21.56 -14.55 -6.22
N VAL A 666 -21.40 -14.50 -4.89
CA VAL A 666 -21.12 -15.70 -4.08
C VAL A 666 -22.27 -16.71 -4.22
N ARG A 667 -23.54 -16.28 -4.06
CA ARG A 667 -24.70 -17.18 -4.25
C ARG A 667 -24.77 -17.78 -5.65
N GLU A 668 -24.57 -16.99 -6.69
CA GLU A 668 -24.57 -17.46 -8.08
C GLU A 668 -23.45 -18.50 -8.35
N LEU A 669 -22.29 -18.37 -7.70
CA LEU A 669 -21.22 -19.37 -7.76
C LEU A 669 -21.59 -20.66 -6.99
N LEU A 670 -22.18 -20.53 -5.80
CA LEU A 670 -22.65 -21.67 -5.00
C LEU A 670 -23.76 -22.46 -5.72
N GLU A 671 -24.78 -21.79 -6.25
CA GLU A 671 -25.84 -22.39 -7.09
C GLU A 671 -25.27 -23.15 -8.29
N CYS A 672 -24.16 -22.67 -8.85
CA CYS A 672 -23.51 -23.27 -10.00
C CYS A 672 -22.52 -24.40 -9.67
N GLY A 673 -22.21 -24.61 -8.38
CA GLY A 673 -21.33 -25.68 -7.90
C GLY A 673 -19.84 -25.35 -7.85
N ALA A 674 -19.47 -24.11 -7.50
CA ALA A 674 -18.08 -23.77 -7.16
C ALA A 674 -17.63 -24.50 -5.87
N ASP A 675 -16.36 -24.94 -5.78
CA ASP A 675 -15.85 -25.48 -4.51
C ASP A 675 -15.64 -24.35 -3.48
N VAL A 676 -16.21 -24.56 -2.29
CA VAL A 676 -16.10 -23.64 -1.14
C VAL A 676 -14.82 -23.90 -0.35
N GLU A 677 -14.27 -25.10 -0.48
CA GLU A 677 -13.03 -25.56 0.14
C GLU A 677 -11.80 -25.37 -0.76
N ALA A 678 -11.99 -24.78 -1.95
CA ALA A 678 -10.90 -24.33 -2.81
C ALA A 678 -9.95 -23.44 -2.00
N GLN A 679 -8.66 -23.76 -2.01
CA GLN A 679 -7.63 -23.02 -1.27
C GLN A 679 -6.89 -22.07 -2.22
N GLU A 680 -6.80 -20.78 -1.86
CA GLU A 680 -5.95 -19.86 -2.62
C GLU A 680 -4.46 -20.17 -2.46
N ARG A 681 -3.69 -19.85 -3.50
CA ARG A 681 -2.35 -20.43 -3.68
C ARG A 681 -1.23 -19.79 -2.84
N SER A 682 -1.48 -18.68 -2.15
CA SER A 682 -0.44 -17.95 -1.40
C SER A 682 -0.29 -18.40 0.05
N CYS A 683 -1.39 -18.69 0.76
CA CYS A 683 -1.35 -19.18 2.14
C CYS A 683 -2.43 -20.23 2.50
N GLY A 684 -3.19 -20.73 1.52
CA GLY A 684 -4.13 -21.84 1.68
C GLY A 684 -5.50 -21.43 2.21
N ARG A 685 -5.88 -20.15 2.10
CA ARG A 685 -7.17 -19.66 2.60
C ARG A 685 -8.32 -20.17 1.74
N THR A 686 -9.34 -20.74 2.38
CA THR A 686 -10.64 -21.01 1.73
C THR A 686 -11.53 -19.77 1.74
N ALA A 687 -12.64 -19.81 1.00
CA ALA A 687 -13.70 -18.81 1.01
C ALA A 687 -14.07 -18.33 2.43
N LEU A 688 -14.27 -19.26 3.37
CA LEU A 688 -14.66 -18.95 4.75
C LEU A 688 -13.56 -18.19 5.52
N HIS A 689 -12.27 -18.44 5.23
CA HIS A 689 -11.17 -17.69 5.84
C HIS A 689 -11.17 -16.22 5.38
N LEU A 690 -11.37 -15.98 4.08
CA LEU A 690 -11.39 -14.64 3.51
C LEU A 690 -12.61 -13.82 3.99
N ALA A 691 -13.79 -14.44 4.08
CA ALA A 691 -14.98 -13.81 4.66
C ALA A 691 -14.78 -13.45 6.15
N THR A 692 -14.07 -14.31 6.90
CA THR A 692 -13.74 -14.08 8.31
C THR A 692 -12.69 -12.97 8.48
N GLU A 693 -11.67 -12.91 7.62
CA GLU A 693 -10.67 -11.84 7.61
C GLU A 693 -11.26 -10.49 7.21
N ALA A 694 -12.29 -10.46 6.36
CA ALA A 694 -13.05 -9.27 6.01
C ALA A 694 -14.04 -8.82 7.11
N ASP A 695 -14.11 -9.51 8.26
CA ASP A 695 -15.08 -9.31 9.35
C ASP A 695 -16.56 -9.38 8.89
N ASN A 696 -16.84 -10.15 7.83
CA ASN A 696 -18.12 -10.12 7.13
C ASN A 696 -19.02 -11.31 7.51
N VAL A 697 -19.80 -11.11 8.58
CA VAL A 697 -20.78 -12.09 9.10
C VAL A 697 -21.77 -12.56 8.04
N SER A 698 -22.20 -11.70 7.12
CA SER A 698 -23.17 -12.05 6.07
C SER A 698 -22.60 -13.00 5.02
N LEU A 699 -21.35 -12.78 4.60
CA LEU A 699 -20.65 -13.69 3.69
C LEU A 699 -20.30 -15.02 4.39
N ALA A 700 -19.77 -14.96 5.62
CA ALA A 700 -19.47 -16.16 6.39
C ALA A 700 -20.72 -17.02 6.63
N GLY A 701 -21.84 -16.40 7.00
CA GLY A 701 -23.13 -17.08 7.19
C GLY A 701 -23.67 -17.70 5.89
N CYS A 702 -23.53 -17.01 4.75
CA CYS A 702 -23.89 -17.55 3.44
C CYS A 702 -23.06 -18.81 3.10
N LEU A 703 -21.75 -18.77 3.31
CA LEU A 703 -20.86 -19.90 3.02
C LEU A 703 -21.15 -21.13 3.92
N LEU A 704 -21.47 -20.90 5.20
CA LEU A 704 -21.82 -21.95 6.15
C LEU A 704 -23.21 -22.57 5.88
N LEU A 705 -24.22 -21.73 5.63
CA LEU A 705 -25.64 -22.17 5.54
C LEU A 705 -26.05 -22.59 4.12
N GLU A 706 -25.56 -21.89 3.10
CA GLU A 706 -25.94 -22.12 1.69
C GLU A 706 -24.84 -22.90 0.94
N GLY A 707 -23.56 -22.65 1.29
CA GLY A 707 -22.40 -23.36 0.71
C GLY A 707 -21.98 -24.63 1.45
N SER A 708 -22.52 -24.92 2.64
CA SER A 708 -22.12 -26.04 3.51
C SER A 708 -20.62 -26.10 3.86
N ALA A 709 -19.97 -24.94 3.99
CA ALA A 709 -18.54 -24.82 4.25
C ALA A 709 -18.07 -25.56 5.53
N LYS A 710 -16.91 -26.21 5.46
CA LYS A 710 -16.25 -26.89 6.57
C LYS A 710 -15.63 -25.86 7.52
N VAL A 711 -16.12 -25.85 8.75
CA VAL A 711 -15.79 -24.80 9.72
C VAL A 711 -14.32 -24.84 10.19
N ASP A 712 -13.73 -26.04 10.30
CA ASP A 712 -12.35 -26.25 10.78
C ASP A 712 -11.34 -26.62 9.67
N CYS A 713 -11.59 -26.18 8.43
CA CYS A 713 -10.55 -26.24 7.39
C CYS A 713 -9.35 -25.38 7.78
N CYS A 714 -8.14 -25.80 7.40
CA CYS A 714 -6.88 -25.19 7.83
C CYS A 714 -6.11 -24.55 6.66
N THR A 715 -5.54 -23.37 6.88
CA THR A 715 -4.53 -22.75 6.02
C THR A 715 -3.19 -23.49 6.05
N PHE A 716 -2.21 -23.10 5.21
CA PHE A 716 -0.88 -23.73 5.19
C PHE A 716 -0.11 -23.61 6.52
N ASN A 717 -0.47 -22.67 7.39
CA ASN A 717 0.08 -22.54 8.76
C ASN A 717 -0.80 -23.22 9.85
N GLY A 718 -1.77 -24.05 9.46
CA GLY A 718 -2.65 -24.80 10.37
C GLY A 718 -3.82 -24.01 10.97
N SER A 719 -3.89 -22.70 10.78
CA SER A 719 -4.98 -21.87 11.34
C SER A 719 -6.32 -22.18 10.69
N THR A 720 -7.37 -22.26 11.49
CA THR A 720 -8.78 -22.32 11.06
C THR A 720 -9.41 -20.92 11.00
N PRO A 721 -10.61 -20.74 10.41
CA PRO A 721 -11.34 -19.48 10.49
C PRO A 721 -11.57 -19.01 11.93
N LEU A 722 -11.75 -19.92 12.89
CA LEU A 722 -11.95 -19.57 14.30
C LEU A 722 -10.69 -18.90 14.91
N HIS A 723 -9.48 -19.29 14.49
CA HIS A 723 -8.24 -18.59 14.86
C HIS A 723 -8.25 -17.14 14.37
N ILE A 724 -8.68 -16.91 13.12
CA ILE A 724 -8.76 -15.56 12.52
C ILE A 724 -9.82 -14.72 13.26
N ALA A 725 -11.00 -15.28 13.54
CA ALA A 725 -12.06 -14.60 14.29
C ALA A 725 -11.61 -14.22 15.70
N ALA A 726 -10.92 -15.14 16.39
CA ALA A 726 -10.43 -14.94 17.76
C ALA A 726 -9.31 -13.90 17.84
N GLY A 727 -8.30 -14.00 16.96
CA GLY A 727 -7.21 -13.04 16.84
C GLY A 727 -7.68 -11.62 16.50
N ARG A 728 -8.69 -11.49 15.63
CA ARG A 728 -9.31 -10.20 15.30
C ARG A 728 -10.29 -9.70 16.38
N GLY A 729 -10.62 -10.51 17.38
CA GLY A 729 -11.53 -10.14 18.46
C GLY A 729 -13.01 -10.07 18.05
N SER A 730 -13.38 -10.62 16.88
CA SER A 730 -14.74 -10.52 16.35
C SER A 730 -15.69 -11.49 17.05
N ALA A 731 -16.35 -11.00 18.11
CA ALA A 731 -17.32 -11.77 18.88
C ALA A 731 -18.49 -12.30 18.03
N LYS A 732 -18.90 -11.58 16.97
CA LYS A 732 -19.97 -12.00 16.06
C LYS A 732 -19.57 -13.19 15.20
N LEU A 733 -18.38 -13.15 14.59
CA LEU A 733 -17.86 -14.27 13.80
C LEU A 733 -17.47 -15.46 14.68
N THR A 734 -16.92 -15.20 15.87
CA THR A 734 -16.64 -16.25 16.87
C THR A 734 -17.92 -17.00 17.23
N ALA A 735 -19.01 -16.29 17.56
CA ALA A 735 -20.30 -16.90 17.85
C ALA A 735 -20.89 -17.67 16.65
N LEU A 736 -20.78 -17.12 15.43
CA LEU A 736 -21.23 -17.77 14.19
C LEU A 736 -20.51 -19.10 13.94
N LEU A 737 -19.18 -19.10 14.06
CA LEU A 737 -18.34 -20.28 13.82
C LEU A 737 -18.52 -21.34 14.91
N MET A 738 -18.59 -20.93 16.19
CA MET A 738 -18.92 -21.84 17.30
C MET A 738 -20.32 -22.46 17.14
N ALA A 739 -21.32 -21.68 16.71
CA ALA A 739 -22.67 -22.20 16.44
C ALA A 739 -22.74 -23.14 15.22
N ALA A 740 -21.81 -23.00 14.27
CA ALA A 740 -21.63 -23.94 13.16
C ALA A 740 -20.82 -25.20 13.56
N GLY A 741 -20.25 -25.25 14.76
CA GLY A 741 -19.55 -26.42 15.31
C GLY A 741 -18.01 -26.39 15.20
N ALA A 742 -17.39 -25.22 15.09
CA ALA A 742 -15.93 -25.07 15.11
C ALA A 742 -15.29 -25.56 16.42
N ASP A 743 -14.06 -26.09 16.33
CA ASP A 743 -13.29 -26.58 17.48
C ASP A 743 -12.40 -25.47 18.11
N PRO A 744 -12.69 -24.99 19.35
CA PRO A 744 -11.90 -23.98 20.04
C PRO A 744 -10.55 -24.50 20.56
N HIS A 745 -10.30 -25.81 20.50
CA HIS A 745 -9.07 -26.46 20.96
C HIS A 745 -8.17 -26.93 19.81
N LYS A 746 -8.54 -26.65 18.56
CA LYS A 746 -7.73 -26.96 17.38
C LYS A 746 -6.40 -26.20 17.42
N GLU A 747 -5.27 -26.91 17.37
CA GLU A 747 -3.93 -26.30 17.30
C GLU A 747 -3.51 -26.00 15.85
N ASN A 748 -2.84 -24.85 15.63
CA ASN A 748 -2.16 -24.51 14.38
C ASN A 748 -0.65 -24.89 14.42
N PHE A 749 0.16 -24.39 13.47
CA PHE A 749 1.61 -24.61 13.43
C PHE A 749 2.45 -23.45 14.02
N GLU A 750 1.83 -22.55 14.80
CA GLU A 750 2.52 -21.46 15.50
C GLU A 750 2.80 -21.91 16.95
N PRO A 751 4.06 -21.95 17.42
CA PRO A 751 4.38 -22.53 18.73
C PRO A 751 3.84 -21.66 19.88
N LEU A 752 3.22 -22.28 20.89
CA LEU A 752 2.67 -21.57 22.06
C LEU A 752 3.67 -20.66 22.77
N PHE A 753 4.93 -21.07 22.83
CA PHE A 753 6.01 -20.37 23.49
C PHE A 753 7.28 -20.44 22.65
N PHE A 754 7.97 -19.31 22.49
CA PHE A 754 9.34 -19.32 22.03
C PHE A 754 10.21 -19.90 23.15
N ARG A 755 10.88 -21.03 22.90
CA ARG A 755 11.99 -21.47 23.73
C ARG A 755 13.09 -20.41 23.58
N GLU A 756 13.41 -19.71 24.67
CA GLU A 756 14.58 -18.84 24.68
C GLU A 756 15.82 -19.73 24.53
N GLU A 757 16.55 -19.58 23.42
CA GLU A 757 17.81 -20.28 23.17
C GLU A 757 18.91 -19.68 24.07
N GLU A 758 18.90 -20.08 25.34
CA GLU A 758 20.13 -20.08 26.13
C GLU A 758 21.14 -21.00 25.43
N SER A 759 22.28 -20.42 25.04
CA SER A 759 23.56 -21.05 24.66
C SER A 759 23.52 -22.48 24.11
N CYS A 760 23.82 -22.64 22.82
CA CYS A 760 24.17 -23.92 22.21
C CYS A 760 25.45 -24.52 22.84
N ASP A 761 25.29 -25.31 23.90
CA ASP A 761 26.19 -26.43 24.23
C ASP A 761 25.55 -27.75 23.75
N GLU A 762 26.35 -28.79 23.61
CA GLU A 762 26.02 -30.02 22.86
C GLU A 762 25.04 -30.96 23.60
N GLU A 763 24.04 -31.52 22.90
CA GLU A 763 23.82 -32.98 22.70
C GLU A 763 22.51 -33.27 21.92
N GLU A 764 22.40 -34.46 21.32
CA GLU A 764 21.22 -34.92 20.55
C GLU A 764 20.11 -35.44 21.48
N GLU A 765 19.30 -34.55 22.09
CA GLU A 765 18.08 -34.93 22.80
C GLU A 765 16.79 -34.55 22.03
N ASP A 766 15.86 -35.51 22.00
CA ASP A 766 14.58 -35.52 21.28
C ASP A 766 13.83 -34.16 21.31
N GLU A 767 13.58 -33.56 20.14
CA GLU A 767 12.86 -32.27 20.01
C GLU A 767 11.39 -32.43 20.42
N GLY A 768 11.15 -32.37 21.74
CA GLY A 768 9.84 -32.61 22.33
C GLY A 768 8.74 -31.73 21.74
N TYR A 769 7.62 -32.36 21.40
CA TYR A 769 6.46 -31.73 20.76
C TYR A 769 6.04 -30.42 21.46
N VAL A 770 6.31 -29.29 20.79
CA VAL A 770 5.82 -27.97 21.18
C VAL A 770 4.39 -27.84 20.64
N PRO A 771 3.35 -27.73 21.49
CA PRO A 771 1.98 -27.60 21.02
C PRO A 771 1.77 -26.26 20.31
N GLY A 772 0.77 -26.22 19.43
CA GLY A 772 0.41 -25.05 18.62
C GLY A 772 -0.53 -24.08 19.34
N MET A 773 -0.60 -22.86 18.83
CA MET A 773 -1.62 -21.88 19.24
C MET A 773 -3.01 -22.43 18.90
N THR A 774 -3.94 -22.24 19.84
CA THR A 774 -5.38 -22.53 19.67
C THR A 774 -6.15 -21.22 19.55
N PRO A 775 -7.39 -21.22 19.02
CA PRO A 775 -8.27 -20.04 19.02
C PRO A 775 -8.44 -19.43 20.41
N LEU A 776 -8.48 -20.25 21.45
CA LEU A 776 -8.58 -19.83 22.84
C LEU A 776 -7.39 -18.95 23.28
N ASN A 777 -6.18 -19.32 22.84
CA ASN A 777 -4.95 -18.59 23.16
C ASN A 777 -4.77 -17.33 22.29
N MET A 778 -5.39 -17.29 21.11
CA MET A 778 -5.42 -16.10 20.24
C MET A 778 -6.51 -15.07 20.62
N ALA A 779 -7.36 -15.34 21.61
CA ALA A 779 -8.54 -14.53 21.94
C ALA A 779 -8.19 -13.11 22.45
N THR A 780 -8.25 -12.10 21.56
CA THR A 780 -7.85 -10.71 21.90
C THR A 780 -8.88 -9.92 22.72
N THR A 781 -10.10 -10.42 22.91
CA THR A 781 -11.11 -9.78 23.77
C THR A 781 -11.70 -10.76 24.77
N SER A 782 -12.05 -10.28 25.97
CA SER A 782 -12.69 -11.10 27.00
C SER A 782 -14.02 -11.69 26.54
N GLN A 783 -14.80 -10.98 25.72
CA GLN A 783 -16.04 -11.53 25.16
C GLN A 783 -15.77 -12.70 24.21
N VAL A 784 -14.74 -12.65 23.38
CA VAL A 784 -14.31 -13.79 22.54
C VAL A 784 -13.84 -14.96 23.40
N LEU A 785 -13.00 -14.70 24.41
CA LEU A 785 -12.53 -15.72 25.35
C LEU A 785 -13.71 -16.42 26.06
N GLU A 786 -14.73 -15.67 26.46
CA GLU A 786 -15.93 -16.24 27.09
C GLU A 786 -16.80 -17.07 26.14
N LEU A 787 -16.93 -16.67 24.87
CA LEU A 787 -17.63 -17.46 23.83
C LEU A 787 -16.91 -18.77 23.53
N LEU A 788 -15.57 -18.75 23.43
CA LEU A 788 -14.75 -19.94 23.20
C LEU A 788 -14.77 -20.90 24.41
N ASN A 789 -14.98 -20.38 25.63
CA ASN A 789 -15.27 -21.18 26.83
C ASN A 789 -16.75 -21.61 26.94
N GLY A 790 -17.57 -21.42 25.91
CA GLY A 790 -18.93 -21.96 25.83
C GLY A 790 -20.03 -21.11 26.51
N LYS A 791 -19.80 -19.81 26.76
CA LYS A 791 -20.92 -18.90 27.07
C LYS A 791 -21.74 -18.60 25.80
N GLU A 792 -23.05 -18.42 25.96
CA GLU A 792 -23.94 -17.98 24.87
C GLU A 792 -23.64 -16.52 24.46
N TYR A 793 -23.92 -16.18 23.19
CA TYR A 793 -23.70 -14.85 22.65
C TYR A 793 -24.83 -13.88 23.00
N GLU A 794 -24.58 -13.00 23.97
CA GLU A 794 -25.45 -11.84 24.24
C GLU A 794 -25.14 -10.69 23.24
N PRO A 795 -26.08 -10.31 22.35
CA PRO A 795 -25.91 -9.16 21.47
C PRO A 795 -26.03 -7.85 22.25
N LYS A 796 -24.93 -7.09 22.32
CA LYS A 796 -24.84 -5.84 23.11
C LYS A 796 -25.72 -4.68 22.63
N ASP A 797 -26.24 -4.77 21.41
CA ASP A 797 -27.23 -3.84 20.88
C ASP A 797 -28.45 -4.62 20.35
N PRO A 798 -29.62 -4.54 21.01
CA PRO A 798 -30.88 -4.94 20.40
C PRO A 798 -31.32 -3.88 19.38
N HIS A 799 -30.54 -3.73 18.31
CA HIS A 799 -31.12 -3.28 17.04
C HIS A 799 -32.28 -4.23 16.76
N LYS A 800 -33.50 -3.69 16.81
CA LYS A 800 -34.74 -4.46 16.70
C LYS A 800 -34.61 -5.50 15.58
N ALA A 801 -34.57 -6.77 15.98
CA ALA A 801 -35.26 -7.77 15.19
C ALA A 801 -36.66 -7.19 14.96
N PHE A 802 -37.11 -7.15 13.70
CA PHE A 802 -38.46 -6.70 13.40
C PHE A 802 -39.43 -7.75 13.94
N VAL A 803 -39.73 -7.62 15.24
CA VAL A 803 -40.93 -8.18 15.83
C VAL A 803 -42.06 -7.42 15.15
N PRO A 804 -42.81 -8.03 14.22
CA PRO A 804 -44.00 -7.39 13.69
C PRO A 804 -44.92 -7.05 14.86
N PRO A 805 -45.71 -5.96 14.78
CA PRO A 805 -46.61 -5.61 15.87
C PRO A 805 -47.46 -6.83 16.22
N GLN A 806 -47.41 -7.30 17.47
CA GLN A 806 -48.07 -8.54 17.87
C GLN A 806 -49.58 -8.40 17.64
N GLY A 807 -50.07 -9.11 16.62
CA GLY A 807 -51.45 -9.04 16.18
C GLY A 807 -52.42 -9.60 17.22
N ASP A 808 -53.64 -9.08 17.19
CA ASP A 808 -54.77 -9.52 18.00
C ASP A 808 -55.24 -10.96 17.67
N LEU A 809 -54.66 -11.62 16.66
CA LEU A 809 -54.94 -13.02 16.32
C LEU A 809 -54.65 -13.99 17.48
N SER A 810 -53.75 -13.62 18.38
CA SER A 810 -53.47 -14.33 19.64
C SER A 810 -54.65 -14.33 20.63
N SER A 811 -55.62 -13.41 20.49
CA SER A 811 -56.83 -13.33 21.31
C SER A 811 -57.97 -14.24 20.84
N LEU A 812 -57.89 -14.83 19.64
CA LEU A 812 -58.87 -15.81 19.18
C LEU A 812 -58.70 -17.13 19.94
N ASP A 813 -59.80 -17.63 20.50
CA ASP A 813 -59.82 -18.88 21.26
C ASP A 813 -59.37 -20.09 20.41
N ALA A 814 -58.75 -21.07 21.08
CA ALA A 814 -58.16 -22.24 20.45
C ALA A 814 -59.20 -23.11 19.72
N GLU A 815 -60.46 -23.15 20.19
CA GLU A 815 -61.54 -23.85 19.51
C GLU A 815 -61.94 -23.14 18.21
N VAL A 816 -61.97 -21.80 18.21
CA VAL A 816 -62.23 -20.96 17.01
C VAL A 816 -61.09 -21.11 16.00
N LYS A 817 -59.82 -21.03 16.43
CA LYS A 817 -58.65 -21.26 15.55
C LYS A 817 -58.70 -22.65 14.91
N LYS A 818 -59.06 -23.69 15.67
CA LYS A 818 -59.20 -25.06 15.17
C LYS A 818 -60.35 -25.23 14.18
N ALA A 819 -61.50 -24.60 14.44
CA ALA A 819 -62.64 -24.58 13.51
C ALA A 819 -62.30 -23.84 12.21
N LEU A 820 -61.55 -22.73 12.30
CA LEU A 820 -61.06 -21.96 11.14
C LEU A 820 -60.10 -22.79 10.27
N CYS A 821 -59.14 -23.50 10.87
CA CYS A 821 -58.24 -24.42 10.15
C CYS A 821 -59.04 -25.48 9.39
N GLY A 822 -59.96 -26.17 10.08
CA GLY A 822 -60.79 -27.22 9.49
C GLY A 822 -61.69 -26.71 8.35
N ALA A 823 -62.24 -25.50 8.47
CA ALA A 823 -62.99 -24.86 7.39
C ALA A 823 -62.10 -24.60 6.16
N LEU A 824 -60.93 -23.97 6.35
CA LEU A 824 -59.99 -23.64 5.27
C LEU A 824 -59.41 -24.87 4.56
N GLU A 825 -59.16 -25.96 5.28
CA GLU A 825 -58.72 -27.23 4.71
C GLU A 825 -59.87 -27.94 3.97
N SER A 826 -61.10 -27.91 4.51
CA SER A 826 -62.28 -28.51 3.85
C SER A 826 -62.71 -27.81 2.55
N GLU A 827 -62.37 -26.53 2.38
CA GLU A 827 -62.69 -25.74 1.18
C GLU A 827 -61.48 -25.54 0.25
N GLY A 828 -60.27 -25.92 0.68
CA GLY A 828 -59.04 -25.82 -0.12
C GLY A 828 -58.53 -24.41 -0.43
N ARG A 829 -59.21 -23.35 0.04
CA ARG A 829 -58.94 -21.94 -0.32
C ARG A 829 -57.77 -21.29 0.43
N TRP A 830 -57.05 -22.06 1.25
CA TRP A 830 -55.93 -21.55 2.05
C TRP A 830 -54.79 -20.98 1.17
N GLU A 831 -54.58 -21.48 -0.04
CA GLU A 831 -53.58 -20.91 -0.98
C GLU A 831 -53.95 -19.50 -1.46
N SER A 832 -55.24 -19.24 -1.69
CA SER A 832 -55.74 -17.90 -2.02
C SER A 832 -55.65 -16.96 -0.82
N LEU A 833 -55.95 -17.48 0.37
CA LEU A 833 -55.77 -16.73 1.62
C LEU A 833 -54.29 -16.36 1.84
N ALA A 834 -53.34 -17.28 1.60
CA ALA A 834 -51.91 -17.03 1.71
C ALA A 834 -51.46 -15.84 0.85
N HIS A 835 -51.93 -15.77 -0.40
CA HIS A 835 -51.65 -14.63 -1.28
C HIS A 835 -52.28 -13.34 -0.76
N SER A 836 -53.54 -13.38 -0.29
CA SER A 836 -54.23 -12.18 0.26
C SER A 836 -53.58 -11.63 1.54
N LEU A 837 -52.90 -12.49 2.31
CA LEU A 837 -52.19 -12.14 3.55
C LEU A 837 -50.68 -11.90 3.33
N GLY A 838 -50.21 -11.81 2.07
CA GLY A 838 -48.80 -11.57 1.73
C GLY A 838 -47.86 -12.78 1.89
N LEU A 839 -48.33 -13.90 2.44
CA LEU A 839 -47.56 -15.13 2.68
C LEU A 839 -47.47 -16.06 1.45
N GLY A 840 -47.92 -15.61 0.26
CA GLY A 840 -48.02 -16.45 -0.94
C GLY A 840 -46.71 -17.12 -1.40
N ILE A 841 -45.56 -16.53 -1.06
CA ILE A 841 -44.21 -17.08 -1.33
C ILE A 841 -44.01 -18.41 -0.57
N LEU A 842 -44.61 -18.58 0.61
CA LEU A 842 -44.44 -19.76 1.47
C LEU A 842 -45.38 -20.92 1.10
N ASN A 843 -46.25 -20.79 0.09
CA ASN A 843 -47.18 -21.85 -0.31
C ASN A 843 -46.48 -23.19 -0.59
N SER A 844 -45.29 -23.18 -1.19
CA SER A 844 -44.49 -24.41 -1.42
C SER A 844 -44.08 -25.11 -0.13
N ALA A 845 -43.82 -24.36 0.95
CA ALA A 845 -43.53 -24.92 2.28
C ALA A 845 -44.82 -25.38 2.99
N PHE A 846 -45.92 -24.62 2.87
CA PHE A 846 -47.22 -25.00 3.43
C PHE A 846 -47.77 -26.30 2.81
N ARG A 847 -47.57 -26.54 1.50
CA ARG A 847 -47.94 -27.81 0.82
C ARG A 847 -47.19 -29.04 1.34
N LEU A 848 -46.03 -28.86 1.99
CA LEU A 848 -45.24 -29.95 2.57
C LEU A 848 -45.63 -30.27 4.03
N SER A 849 -46.51 -29.47 4.64
CA SER A 849 -47.01 -29.68 5.99
C SER A 849 -48.21 -30.64 6.02
N PRO A 850 -48.41 -31.41 7.11
CA PRO A 850 -49.56 -32.31 7.27
C PRO A 850 -50.89 -31.58 7.53
N SER A 851 -50.87 -30.25 7.73
CA SER A 851 -52.05 -29.40 7.95
C SER A 851 -51.78 -27.98 7.43
N PRO A 852 -51.88 -27.74 6.10
CA PRO A 852 -51.39 -26.51 5.48
C PRO A 852 -52.06 -25.23 6.00
N ALA A 853 -53.37 -25.24 6.30
CA ALA A 853 -54.05 -24.04 6.77
C ALA A 853 -53.68 -23.72 8.22
N LYS A 854 -53.41 -24.75 9.04
CA LYS A 854 -52.85 -24.55 10.39
C LYS A 854 -51.46 -23.93 10.30
N THR A 855 -50.56 -24.48 9.47
CA THR A 855 -49.19 -23.94 9.33
C THR A 855 -49.20 -22.51 8.77
N LEU A 856 -50.12 -22.20 7.86
CA LEU A 856 -50.38 -20.84 7.39
C LEU A 856 -50.78 -19.92 8.56
N LEU A 857 -51.78 -20.29 9.35
CA LEU A 857 -52.25 -19.48 10.47
C LEU A 857 -51.21 -19.33 11.58
N ASP A 858 -50.50 -20.41 11.93
CA ASP A 858 -49.36 -20.39 12.88
C ASP A 858 -48.27 -19.42 12.37
N SER A 859 -47.93 -19.47 11.07
CA SER A 859 -46.94 -18.56 10.47
C SER A 859 -47.42 -17.11 10.37
N TYR A 860 -48.71 -16.88 10.18
CA TYR A 860 -49.34 -15.56 10.14
C TYR A 860 -49.41 -14.93 11.54
N GLU A 861 -49.63 -15.76 12.59
CA GLU A 861 -49.53 -15.35 13.99
C GLU A 861 -48.10 -14.92 14.37
N VAL A 862 -47.10 -15.72 13.98
CA VAL A 862 -45.67 -15.36 14.13
C VAL A 862 -45.30 -14.11 13.31
N SER A 863 -45.98 -13.88 12.18
CA SER A 863 -45.84 -12.68 11.35
C SER A 863 -46.60 -11.46 11.88
N GLY A 864 -47.23 -11.53 13.06
CA GLY A 864 -47.95 -10.41 13.69
C GLY A 864 -49.28 -10.05 13.01
N GLY A 865 -49.87 -10.98 12.25
CA GLY A 865 -51.11 -10.76 11.51
C GLY A 865 -52.32 -10.44 12.41
N THR A 866 -53.20 -9.55 11.96
CA THR A 866 -54.40 -9.15 12.72
C THR A 866 -55.65 -9.94 12.34
N VAL A 867 -56.63 -10.00 13.25
CA VAL A 867 -57.98 -10.56 13.02
C VAL A 867 -58.73 -9.73 11.97
N ARG A 868 -58.48 -8.42 11.91
CA ARG A 868 -59.10 -7.51 10.93
C ARG A 868 -58.62 -7.78 9.51
N ASP A 869 -57.32 -8.01 9.35
CA ASP A 869 -56.71 -8.30 8.05
C ASP A 869 -57.00 -9.74 7.62
N LEU A 870 -57.10 -10.68 8.57
CA LEU A 870 -57.64 -12.02 8.33
C LEU A 870 -59.09 -11.98 7.84
N LEU A 871 -59.96 -11.16 8.46
CA LEU A 871 -61.32 -10.92 7.98
C LEU A 871 -61.34 -10.30 6.57
N ALA A 872 -60.42 -9.39 6.26
CA ALA A 872 -60.33 -8.77 4.93
C ALA A 872 -59.85 -9.79 3.87
N GLY A 873 -58.84 -10.60 4.19
CA GLY A 873 -58.36 -11.71 3.37
C GLY A 873 -59.47 -12.72 3.07
N LEU A 874 -60.16 -13.23 4.10
CA LEU A 874 -61.30 -14.13 3.96
C LEU A 874 -62.43 -13.52 3.13
N ARG A 875 -62.72 -12.22 3.27
CA ARG A 875 -63.71 -11.51 2.42
C ARG A 875 -63.26 -11.43 0.96
N SER A 876 -61.98 -11.20 0.68
CA SER A 876 -61.43 -11.18 -0.69
C SER A 876 -61.41 -12.56 -1.36
N VAL A 877 -61.29 -13.62 -0.56
CA VAL A 877 -61.39 -15.04 -0.99
C VAL A 877 -62.87 -15.47 -1.18
N GLY A 878 -63.82 -14.60 -0.81
CA GLY A 878 -65.26 -14.77 -0.98
C GLY A 878 -65.90 -15.61 0.12
N ASP A 879 -67.24 -15.67 0.12
CA ASP A 879 -68.01 -16.37 1.15
C ASP A 879 -67.53 -17.83 1.32
N CYS A 880 -67.11 -18.13 2.55
CA CYS A 880 -66.48 -19.36 3.00
C CYS A 880 -66.91 -19.63 4.45
N LYS A 881 -66.99 -20.90 4.87
CA LYS A 881 -67.38 -21.21 6.26
C LYS A 881 -66.41 -20.63 7.29
N ALA A 882 -65.14 -20.47 6.89
CA ALA A 882 -64.10 -19.81 7.67
C ALA A 882 -64.49 -18.36 8.05
N LEU A 883 -65.09 -17.61 7.13
CA LEU A 883 -65.60 -16.26 7.39
C LEU A 883 -66.78 -16.29 8.36
N SER A 884 -67.73 -17.21 8.18
CA SER A 884 -68.88 -17.36 9.10
C SER A 884 -68.42 -17.64 10.54
N VAL A 885 -67.53 -18.62 10.73
CA VAL A 885 -66.95 -18.99 12.04
C VAL A 885 -66.26 -17.79 12.70
N LEU A 886 -65.46 -17.03 11.94
CA LEU A 886 -64.73 -15.89 12.48
C LEU A 886 -65.66 -14.71 12.83
N VAL A 887 -66.72 -14.49 12.05
CA VAL A 887 -67.74 -13.46 12.34
C VAL A 887 -68.61 -13.85 13.54
N GLU A 888 -69.01 -15.12 13.68
CA GLU A 888 -69.78 -15.60 14.84
C GLU A 888 -68.98 -15.50 16.15
N ALA A 889 -67.68 -15.84 16.13
CA ALA A 889 -66.80 -15.70 17.30
C ALA A 889 -66.73 -14.24 17.80
N LEU A 890 -66.59 -13.28 16.89
CA LEU A 890 -66.48 -11.85 17.24
C LEU A 890 -67.79 -11.26 17.80
N HIS A 891 -68.95 -11.75 17.35
CA HIS A 891 -70.24 -11.36 17.96
C HIS A 891 -70.43 -11.95 19.36
N GLN A 892 -69.77 -13.06 19.69
CA GLN A 892 -69.82 -13.65 21.04
C GLN A 892 -68.94 -12.88 22.03
N SER A 893 -67.81 -12.30 21.62
CA SER A 893 -66.99 -11.44 22.49
C SER A 893 -67.69 -10.14 22.91
N ASP A 894 -68.35 -9.44 21.98
CA ASP A 894 -69.07 -8.18 22.27
C ASP A 894 -70.23 -8.37 23.28
N ALA A 895 -70.84 -9.56 23.29
CA ALA A 895 -71.92 -9.92 24.21
C ALA A 895 -71.46 -10.13 25.67
N VAL A 896 -70.16 -10.32 25.91
CA VAL A 896 -69.57 -10.51 27.25
C VAL A 896 -69.15 -9.16 27.86
N GLU A 897 -68.56 -8.26 27.08
CA GLU A 897 -68.16 -6.92 27.55
C GLU A 897 -69.33 -6.04 28.00
N THR A 898 -70.54 -6.29 27.51
CA THR A 898 -71.73 -5.46 27.79
C THR A 898 -72.39 -5.73 29.14
N GLN A 899 -72.01 -6.78 29.87
CA GLN A 899 -72.57 -7.08 31.20
C GLN A 899 -71.76 -6.51 32.38
N THR A 900 -70.47 -6.21 32.21
CA THR A 900 -69.58 -5.79 33.31
C THR A 900 -69.50 -4.27 33.53
N LYS A 901 -69.94 -3.45 32.57
CA LYS A 901 -69.82 -1.97 32.60
C LYS A 901 -70.96 -1.26 33.37
N ASN A 902 -71.53 -1.90 34.40
CA ASN A 902 -72.73 -1.42 35.11
C ASN A 902 -72.58 -1.32 36.65
N VAL A 903 -71.40 -0.94 37.14
CA VAL A 903 -71.18 -0.46 38.53
C VAL A 903 -70.21 0.73 38.51
N THR A 904 -70.49 1.74 39.35
CA THR A 904 -69.64 2.93 39.65
C THR A 904 -69.14 3.77 38.47
N ALA A 905 -69.97 4.74 38.07
CA ALA A 905 -69.46 6.05 37.65
C ALA A 905 -69.14 6.90 38.91
N GLY A 906 -68.13 7.78 38.86
CA GLY A 906 -67.70 8.58 40.02
C GLY A 906 -66.69 9.69 39.71
N GLU A 907 -67.22 10.86 39.36
CA GLU A 907 -66.69 12.22 39.63
C GLU A 907 -65.18 12.54 39.46
N ALA A 908 -64.83 12.94 38.24
CA ALA A 908 -64.48 14.33 37.88
C ALA A 908 -63.25 15.10 38.46
N LEU A 909 -62.52 15.72 37.51
CA LEU A 909 -61.87 17.06 37.52
C LEU A 909 -60.45 17.30 38.13
N CYS A 910 -59.50 17.44 37.19
CA CYS A 910 -58.58 18.58 37.02
C CYS A 910 -57.73 19.13 38.17
N ALA A 911 -56.44 18.75 38.17
CA ALA A 911 -55.29 19.67 38.09
C ALA A 911 -54.01 18.86 37.74
N GLN A 912 -52.99 19.32 37.01
CA GLN A 912 -52.79 20.33 35.95
C GLN A 912 -51.28 20.26 35.59
N VAL A 913 -50.89 20.65 34.36
CA VAL A 913 -49.54 21.16 33.98
C VAL A 913 -48.38 20.15 33.71
N GLN A 914 -48.05 20.03 32.41
CA GLN A 914 -46.71 19.85 31.77
C GLN A 914 -45.88 18.57 32.04
N ASP A 915 -45.01 18.08 31.13
CA ASP A 915 -44.92 18.01 29.65
C ASP A 915 -43.64 17.17 29.34
N LEU A 916 -43.41 16.46 28.23
CA LEU A 916 -44.03 16.44 26.90
C LEU A 916 -44.30 14.99 26.41
N LYS A 917 -45.28 14.85 25.52
CA LYS A 917 -45.29 13.86 24.41
C LYS A 917 -44.66 14.54 23.16
N VAL A 918 -43.97 13.88 22.21
CA VAL A 918 -44.44 12.77 21.34
C VAL A 918 -45.67 13.27 20.53
N ASP A 919 -45.74 13.27 19.20
CA ASP A 919 -45.30 12.22 18.27
C ASP A 919 -45.22 12.66 16.79
N VAL A 920 -44.76 11.73 15.93
CA VAL A 920 -45.19 11.48 14.53
C VAL A 920 -45.19 12.62 13.48
N ARG A 921 -44.51 12.35 12.35
CA ARG A 921 -45.18 12.22 11.04
C ARG A 921 -44.47 11.24 10.10
N ILE A 922 -45.26 10.38 9.45
CA ILE A 922 -44.89 9.35 8.48
C ILE A 922 -45.84 9.53 7.30
N ASP A 923 -45.32 9.43 6.07
CA ASP A 923 -45.98 8.96 4.83
C ASP A 923 -44.88 8.89 3.74
N SER A 924 -44.79 7.93 2.81
CA SER A 924 -45.78 7.31 1.89
C SER A 924 -46.28 8.29 0.79
N GLY A 925 -46.47 7.92 -0.48
CA GLY A 925 -46.24 6.66 -1.22
C GLY A 925 -46.06 6.92 -2.73
N VAL A 926 -46.05 5.88 -3.58
CA VAL A 926 -45.67 5.97 -5.03
C VAL A 926 -46.87 6.02 -5.97
N CYS A 927 -46.78 6.83 -7.03
CA CYS A 927 -47.62 6.78 -8.25
C CYS A 927 -46.77 7.05 -9.52
N ASP A 928 -47.18 6.48 -10.66
CA ASP A 928 -46.59 6.68 -12.00
C ASP A 928 -47.70 7.05 -13.00
N SER A 929 -47.41 7.95 -13.95
CA SER A 929 -47.96 7.96 -15.33
C SER A 929 -47.63 9.24 -16.11
N GLY A 930 -47.43 9.10 -17.42
CA GLY A 930 -48.17 9.95 -18.38
C GLY A 930 -47.48 11.20 -18.95
N VAL A 931 -46.89 11.01 -20.12
CA VAL A 931 -46.68 11.95 -21.24
C VAL A 931 -47.82 13.00 -21.41
N GLU A 932 -47.51 14.29 -21.63
CA GLU A 932 -47.90 15.05 -22.87
C GLU A 932 -47.55 16.57 -22.92
N LEU A 933 -47.15 17.00 -24.13
CA LEU A 933 -47.40 18.29 -24.82
C LEU A 933 -47.02 19.68 -24.22
N SER A 934 -45.94 20.24 -24.81
CA SER A 934 -45.93 21.53 -25.56
C SER A 934 -45.88 22.92 -24.87
N THR A 935 -45.40 23.88 -25.68
CA THR A 935 -45.44 25.37 -25.54
C THR A 935 -44.60 26.07 -24.47
N ALA A 936 -43.36 26.44 -24.85
CA ALA A 936 -42.87 27.83 -24.83
C ALA A 936 -41.58 27.93 -25.69
#